data_AF-A0A2M8S0L4-F1
#
_entry.id   AF-A0A2M8S0L4-F1
#
_cell.length_a   1.000
_cell.length_b   1.000
_cell.length_c   1.000
_cell.angle_alpha   90.00
_cell.angle_beta   90.00
_cell.angle_gamma   90.00
#
_symmetry.space_group_name_H-M   'P 1'
#
loop_
_entity.id
_entity.type
_entity.pdbx_description
1 polymer ?
#
loop_
_entity_poly.entity_id
_entity_poly.type
_entity_poly.pdbx_seq_one_letter_code
_entity_poly.pdbx_strand_id
1 'polypeptide(L)'
;MKKSKLMRKTALAVLVSSSIMSSAWADPIFDLSNTRDIAVVDVTDQFTQGNAFSLGSGSLTFRFKNASHTGYGTLLGVSDPAVDDRYVWFYTNRTPQGDTFGIEIRDGNHRLVPNNQLVTAPIANTADGYHTVTYTFDKDEQKIKIYVDGVLRKTANSSKFFEDIPGLNTAYVGRTQRLSQNPNQLAGNVFYSGVVSNVLSEDEIAAQHNELVERQAYAFSKKQHLGVLHTDAEGMFVPGQNGSRNYRIPSLLTTQSGVVIAAIDKRNEHSADWGDIDIAIRRSLDGGKTFETDQVIMDLVSQASLNGQNSALLIDAVMTQDKNTGRVFMLVDMFPESQALFGMFSNSQASFESESTGHLKVGDKYYRMLTDVNGKRFTLRDDNIVYNLLGEKTDYRVVTEGDPSIAFRDLGDIYQISTGNKVGNIFLKQNGSNANAPFKAHYTSYLWLTYSDDDGATWSSPQDITPQVKEEWMRFLGTGPGTGIQLKNGNLVLPVYFTNRDNKQSAALIISEDGGKTWKRGASPNDAYLDEIGGARYLQDNAYELTESQVIELDNGQLKMFSRNRSGRVIISTSYDGGMTWAKNERFRDSVLLDPYSQMSVIKYSKKIRGKEHVVFANPHASNRTNGMAWLGEVQDDGSIEWKYNTLISGGAYAYNSLTELPNGDVGLLYEGANGRIEYVRFNLQDLLWHDNLIYRDARNTENQNVSLDNDNPARGEVFYKIGDGEMIKVGNGINHDSLVVEEGIATLAQEADAQNNKQAYADVFVLSKGLLRLSSADQMPTGNIHLDEGTLDLNGNTLAIANVDETDKSGLHVSELKGNIVNHNDSQEATLVYEQSGNQQITGTVGEYDAGKLNLIYQPSAVDSALVLTGNSVLNVIEVKSGSVSYAPNTFNTAEVAHIRSQASLKLDGNVVADIRQLNLEPNARLEANILEDQMILLDTETVSGKGEFIKRGQGTLAFAGTVNELAKVDIQAGTFAMMKDANGKAPVINAPLTLGENTRFAGEATVTGKTIWSKGSVISPSVIEPFIELNDLDRSTNTFAPSVQTFGDVENQGTARIPLRVNNNTEDMSQWESDKVIITGDLSSTVDNPTSVDVYLLGQASGKSDTNSNGKYDANEGTELIRVDGLS
;
A
#
# COMPACT_ATOMS: atom_id res chain seq x y z
N MET A 1 -20.93 6.45 17.57
CA MET A 1 -20.76 5.63 16.34
C MET A 1 -19.32 5.18 16.02
N LYS A 2 -18.24 5.68 16.67
CA LYS A 2 -16.87 5.18 16.44
C LYS A 2 -16.44 3.94 17.26
N LYS A 3 -17.19 3.54 18.30
CA LYS A 3 -16.89 2.35 19.13
C LYS A 3 -17.42 1.01 18.57
N SER A 4 -18.34 1.01 17.59
CA SER A 4 -18.93 -0.24 17.06
C SER A 4 -18.11 -0.91 15.94
N LYS A 5 -17.23 -0.17 15.24
CA LYS A 5 -16.32 -0.76 14.24
C LYS A 5 -15.11 -1.47 14.87
N LEU A 6 -14.65 -1.04 16.05
CA LEU A 6 -13.54 -1.70 16.76
C LEU A 6 -13.97 -3.03 17.38
N MET A 7 -15.22 -3.13 17.88
CA MET A 7 -15.77 -4.36 18.47
C MET A 7 -16.00 -5.49 17.43
N ARG A 8 -16.20 -5.18 16.14
CA ARG A 8 -16.34 -6.22 15.10
C ARG A 8 -15.01 -6.89 14.75
N LYS A 9 -13.89 -6.15 14.75
CA LYS A 9 -12.54 -6.73 14.65
C LYS A 9 -12.23 -7.65 15.83
N THR A 10 -12.70 -7.29 17.03
CA THR A 10 -12.56 -8.15 18.22
C THR A 10 -13.45 -9.38 18.15
N ALA A 11 -14.67 -9.30 17.60
CA ALA A 11 -15.54 -10.47 17.49
C ALA A 11 -15.03 -11.53 16.48
N LEU A 12 -14.50 -11.10 15.33
CA LEU A 12 -13.92 -12.01 14.34
C LEU A 12 -12.58 -12.61 14.84
N ALA A 13 -11.75 -11.80 15.49
CA ALA A 13 -10.54 -12.29 16.16
C ALA A 13 -10.85 -13.19 17.37
N VAL A 14 -11.94 -12.97 18.12
CA VAL A 14 -12.36 -13.80 19.27
C VAL A 14 -13.02 -15.10 18.84
N LEU A 15 -13.75 -15.13 17.72
CA LEU A 15 -14.32 -16.36 17.14
C LEU A 15 -13.23 -17.29 16.56
N VAL A 16 -12.12 -16.73 16.09
CA VAL A 16 -11.01 -17.50 15.51
C VAL A 16 -9.88 -17.78 16.53
N SER A 17 -9.71 -16.96 17.57
CA SER A 17 -8.70 -17.18 18.63
C SER A 17 -9.16 -18.12 19.77
N SER A 18 -10.41 -18.57 19.79
CA SER A 18 -10.90 -19.48 20.84
C SER A 18 -10.39 -20.93 20.73
N SER A 19 -9.52 -21.24 19.77
CA SER A 19 -8.86 -22.55 19.62
C SER A 19 -7.34 -22.46 19.68
N ILE A 20 -6.79 -21.53 20.47
CA ILE A 20 -5.37 -21.55 20.82
C ILE A 20 -5.12 -22.76 21.74
N MET A 21 -4.16 -23.59 21.34
CA MET A 21 -3.64 -24.75 22.06
C MET A 21 -3.87 -24.68 23.57
N SER A 22 -4.56 -25.69 24.12
CA SER A 22 -4.37 -26.04 25.53
C SER A 22 -2.90 -26.41 25.69
N SER A 23 -2.09 -25.44 26.08
CA SER A 23 -0.72 -25.72 26.49
C SER A 23 -0.83 -26.67 27.69
N ALA A 24 -0.11 -27.78 27.69
CA ALA A 24 -0.14 -28.76 28.79
C ALA A 24 0.57 -28.23 30.06
N TRP A 25 0.81 -26.91 30.14
CA TRP A 25 1.58 -26.22 31.15
C TRP A 25 0.67 -25.46 32.12
N ALA A 26 1.22 -25.11 33.27
CA ALA A 26 0.60 -24.13 34.16
C ALA A 26 0.35 -22.81 33.42
N ASP A 27 -0.82 -22.21 33.61
CA ASP A 27 -1.18 -20.93 32.98
C ASP A 27 -0.11 -19.86 33.29
N PRO A 28 0.56 -19.29 32.27
CA PRO A 28 1.59 -18.29 32.49
C PRO A 28 0.98 -16.99 33.02
N ILE A 29 1.67 -16.37 33.97
CA ILE A 29 1.36 -15.01 34.45
C ILE A 29 1.54 -14.01 33.30
N PHE A 30 2.61 -14.18 32.51
CA PHE A 30 2.67 -13.63 31.17
C PHE A 30 3.52 -14.55 30.28
N ASP A 31 3.19 -14.55 29.00
CA ASP A 31 3.94 -15.19 27.93
C ASP A 31 4.25 -14.15 26.87
N LEU A 32 5.53 -13.82 26.73
CA LEU A 32 6.06 -13.02 25.65
C LEU A 32 6.82 -13.95 24.70
N SER A 33 6.14 -14.40 23.65
CA SER A 33 6.75 -15.05 22.50
C SER A 33 6.90 -14.03 21.38
N ASN A 34 8.10 -13.90 20.84
CA ASN A 34 8.40 -12.86 19.87
C ASN A 34 9.37 -13.38 18.80
N THR A 35 8.98 -13.23 17.55
CA THR A 35 9.81 -13.59 16.39
C THR A 35 10.65 -12.43 15.91
N ARG A 36 10.36 -11.20 16.36
CA ARG A 36 11.03 -9.97 15.95
C ARG A 36 12.36 -9.81 16.69
N ASP A 37 13.34 -9.18 16.07
CA ASP A 37 14.59 -8.78 16.74
C ASP A 37 14.29 -7.60 17.68
N ILE A 38 13.74 -7.87 18.88
CA ILE A 38 13.44 -6.85 19.89
C ILE A 38 14.56 -6.79 20.92
N ALA A 39 15.14 -5.59 21.08
CA ALA A 39 16.18 -5.31 22.05
C ALA A 39 15.63 -5.01 23.47
N VAL A 40 14.44 -4.40 23.61
CA VAL A 40 13.82 -4.05 24.91
C VAL A 40 12.29 -4.08 24.83
N VAL A 41 11.61 -4.72 25.80
CA VAL A 41 10.14 -4.71 25.93
C VAL A 41 9.74 -4.30 27.35
N ASP A 42 8.81 -3.35 27.47
CA ASP A 42 8.14 -3.05 28.74
C ASP A 42 7.06 -4.09 29.01
N VAL A 43 7.18 -4.82 30.12
CA VAL A 43 6.21 -5.84 30.54
C VAL A 43 5.58 -5.49 31.89
N THR A 44 5.65 -4.22 32.31
CA THR A 44 5.19 -3.75 33.62
C THR A 44 3.69 -3.98 33.82
N ASP A 45 2.87 -3.72 32.80
CA ASP A 45 1.42 -3.90 32.88
C ASP A 45 1.05 -5.38 33.04
N GLN A 46 1.74 -6.27 32.33
CA GLN A 46 1.55 -7.72 32.42
C GLN A 46 1.95 -8.24 33.80
N PHE A 47 3.09 -7.79 34.34
CA PHE A 47 3.51 -8.12 35.71
C PHE A 47 2.50 -7.64 36.75
N THR A 48 1.93 -6.45 36.56
CA THR A 48 0.93 -5.88 37.47
C THR A 48 -0.37 -6.68 37.42
N GLN A 49 -0.89 -6.97 36.23
CA GLN A 49 -2.14 -7.71 36.04
C GLN A 49 -2.07 -9.14 36.58
N GLY A 50 -0.93 -9.82 36.39
CA GLY A 50 -0.71 -11.16 36.91
C GLY A 50 -0.12 -11.23 38.32
N ASN A 51 -0.05 -10.10 39.04
CA ASN A 51 0.50 -10.00 40.40
C ASN A 51 1.92 -10.60 40.55
N ALA A 52 2.73 -10.51 39.49
CA ALA A 52 4.06 -11.11 39.43
C ALA A 52 5.05 -10.49 40.44
N PHE A 53 4.93 -9.20 40.74
CA PHE A 53 5.79 -8.51 41.71
C PHE A 53 5.67 -9.07 43.14
N SER A 54 4.59 -9.80 43.44
CA SER A 54 4.33 -10.37 44.77
C SER A 54 4.68 -11.87 44.86
N LEU A 55 5.39 -12.44 43.88
CA LEU A 55 5.71 -13.86 43.88
C LEU A 55 6.81 -14.20 44.89
N GLY A 56 6.52 -15.16 45.76
CA GLY A 56 7.49 -15.85 46.63
C GLY A 56 8.06 -17.13 46.06
N SER A 57 7.44 -17.69 45.02
CA SER A 57 7.91 -18.85 44.29
C SER A 57 7.45 -18.77 42.84
N GLY A 58 8.14 -19.51 41.96
CA GLY A 58 7.78 -19.60 40.55
C GLY A 58 8.95 -19.96 39.67
N SER A 59 8.68 -20.02 38.37
CA SER A 59 9.68 -20.29 37.34
C SER A 59 9.67 -19.20 36.27
N LEU A 60 10.86 -18.80 35.83
CA LEU A 60 11.05 -17.84 34.74
C LEU A 60 11.87 -18.48 33.63
N THR A 61 11.33 -18.47 32.42
CA THR A 61 11.94 -19.12 31.26
C THR A 61 12.25 -18.09 30.19
N PHE A 62 13.45 -18.18 29.61
CA PHE A 62 13.93 -17.30 28.55
C PHE A 62 14.54 -18.12 27.42
N ARG A 63 14.12 -17.91 26.16
CA ARG A 63 14.85 -18.38 24.98
C ARG A 63 15.38 -17.17 24.23
N PHE A 64 16.69 -17.07 24.08
CA PHE A 64 17.31 -15.87 23.53
C PHE A 64 18.65 -16.16 22.83
N LYS A 65 19.04 -15.26 21.94
CA LYS A 65 20.32 -15.26 21.23
C LYS A 65 21.12 -14.05 21.65
N ASN A 66 22.32 -14.26 22.17
CA ASN A 66 23.23 -13.17 22.51
C ASN A 66 24.15 -12.86 21.31
N ALA A 67 23.99 -11.70 20.68
CA ALA A 67 24.82 -11.25 19.56
C ALA A 67 26.08 -10.48 20.00
N SER A 68 26.28 -10.26 21.31
CA SER A 68 27.50 -9.64 21.84
C SER A 68 28.73 -10.53 21.58
N HIS A 69 29.88 -9.90 21.30
CA HIS A 69 31.18 -10.59 21.23
C HIS A 69 31.81 -10.81 22.61
N THR A 70 31.55 -9.92 23.58
CA THR A 70 31.93 -10.04 25.01
C THR A 70 31.04 -9.14 25.87
N GLY A 71 30.80 -9.51 27.13
CA GLY A 71 30.17 -8.63 28.13
C GLY A 71 28.74 -9.01 28.53
N TYR A 72 28.17 -8.22 29.44
CA TYR A 72 26.86 -8.46 30.05
C TYR A 72 25.70 -8.00 29.16
N GLY A 73 24.60 -8.77 29.16
CA GLY A 73 23.32 -8.42 28.57
C GLY A 73 22.16 -8.79 29.50
N THR A 74 21.13 -7.96 29.57
CA THR A 74 19.97 -8.15 30.44
C THR A 74 18.91 -9.02 29.76
N LEU A 75 18.48 -10.09 30.42
CA LEU A 75 17.34 -10.90 29.98
C LEU A 75 16.03 -10.29 30.49
N LEU A 76 15.96 -10.06 31.81
CA LEU A 76 14.84 -9.43 32.49
C LEU A 76 15.36 -8.57 33.65
N GLY A 77 14.88 -7.34 33.75
CA GLY A 77 15.09 -6.48 34.90
C GLY A 77 13.77 -6.15 35.57
N VAL A 78 13.64 -6.48 36.86
CA VAL A 78 12.48 -6.13 37.70
C VAL A 78 12.96 -5.20 38.79
N SER A 79 12.47 -3.96 38.85
CA SER A 79 13.11 -2.92 39.65
C SER A 79 12.12 -1.92 40.26
N ASP A 80 12.62 -1.22 41.28
CA ASP A 80 12.08 0.06 41.75
C ASP A 80 12.79 1.18 40.96
N PRO A 81 12.12 1.86 40.03
CA PRO A 81 12.74 2.85 39.16
C PRO A 81 13.15 4.13 39.92
N ALA A 82 12.73 4.29 41.18
CA ALA A 82 13.07 5.46 41.99
C ALA A 82 14.47 5.38 42.63
N VAL A 83 15.13 4.22 42.58
CA VAL A 83 16.47 4.01 43.14
C VAL A 83 17.37 3.20 42.21
N ASP A 84 18.68 3.24 42.45
CA ASP A 84 19.63 2.50 41.62
C ASP A 84 19.85 1.07 42.08
N ASP A 85 19.61 0.74 43.33
CA ASP A 85 20.15 -0.47 43.95
C ASP A 85 19.07 -1.42 44.48
N ARG A 86 17.83 -1.29 43.99
CA ARG A 86 16.74 -2.21 44.30
C ARG A 86 16.17 -2.84 43.04
N TYR A 87 16.55 -4.09 42.79
CA TYR A 87 16.18 -4.83 41.60
C TYR A 87 16.45 -6.33 41.71
N VAL A 88 15.79 -7.09 40.84
CA VAL A 88 16.22 -8.42 40.40
C VAL A 88 16.66 -8.32 38.94
N TRP A 89 17.90 -8.70 38.67
CA TRP A 89 18.50 -8.63 37.34
C TRP A 89 18.90 -10.02 36.87
N PHE A 90 18.19 -10.53 35.87
CA PHE A 90 18.52 -11.75 35.15
C PHE A 90 19.42 -11.39 33.98
N TYR A 91 20.60 -11.99 33.89
CA TYR A 91 21.61 -11.60 32.91
C TYR A 91 22.31 -12.77 32.24
N THR A 92 22.78 -12.51 31.03
CA THR A 92 23.82 -13.28 30.34
C THR A 92 25.13 -12.50 30.34
N ASN A 93 26.27 -13.19 30.33
CA ASN A 93 27.57 -12.58 30.11
C ASN A 93 28.41 -13.43 29.16
N ARG A 94 28.72 -12.85 28.00
CA ARG A 94 29.50 -13.47 26.93
C ARG A 94 30.99 -13.45 27.25
N THR A 95 31.60 -14.62 27.29
CA THR A 95 33.04 -14.80 27.44
C THR A 95 33.62 -15.61 26.27
N PRO A 96 34.95 -15.60 26.04
CA PRO A 96 35.57 -16.46 25.02
C PRO A 96 35.33 -17.96 25.24
N GLN A 97 34.98 -18.39 26.45
CA GLN A 97 34.69 -19.78 26.81
C GLN A 97 33.21 -20.14 26.72
N GLY A 98 32.34 -19.19 26.35
CA GLY A 98 30.90 -19.36 26.30
C GLY A 98 30.12 -18.36 27.15
N ASP A 99 28.81 -18.53 27.24
CA ASP A 99 27.91 -17.67 28.02
C ASP A 99 27.80 -18.15 29.46
N THR A 100 27.75 -17.19 30.38
CA THR A 100 27.36 -17.42 31.78
C THR A 100 26.00 -16.79 32.03
N PHE A 101 25.16 -17.47 32.79
CA PHE A 101 23.81 -17.00 33.10
C PHE A 101 23.70 -16.80 34.60
N GLY A 102 23.15 -15.67 35.02
CA GLY A 102 23.07 -15.38 36.44
C GLY A 102 21.94 -14.45 36.83
N ILE A 103 21.82 -14.27 38.15
CA ILE A 103 20.85 -13.41 38.79
C ILE A 103 21.59 -12.52 39.80
N GLU A 104 21.28 -11.23 39.81
CA GLU A 104 21.62 -10.34 40.91
C GLU A 104 20.35 -9.87 41.61
N ILE A 105 20.27 -10.07 42.93
CA ILE A 105 19.10 -9.77 43.77
C ILE A 105 19.51 -8.74 44.81
N ARG A 106 18.98 -7.51 44.71
CA ARG A 106 19.37 -6.40 45.58
C ARG A 106 18.19 -5.69 46.21
N ASP A 107 18.37 -5.36 47.49
CA ASP A 107 17.56 -4.38 48.22
C ASP A 107 18.51 -3.35 48.85
N GLY A 108 18.67 -2.23 48.16
CA GLY A 108 19.67 -1.22 48.49
C GLY A 108 21.10 -1.72 48.27
N ASN A 109 22.00 -1.34 49.17
CA ASN A 109 23.39 -1.80 49.15
C ASN A 109 23.58 -3.28 49.56
N HIS A 110 22.49 -3.99 49.89
CA HIS A 110 22.54 -5.39 50.29
C HIS A 110 22.24 -6.32 49.12
N ARG A 111 23.14 -7.28 48.89
CA ARG A 111 22.87 -8.45 48.05
C ARG A 111 22.18 -9.50 48.91
N LEU A 112 20.92 -9.82 48.59
CA LEU A 112 20.13 -10.78 49.36
C LEU A 112 20.67 -12.21 49.21
N VAL A 113 21.37 -12.50 48.10
CA VAL A 113 22.11 -13.74 47.86
C VAL A 113 23.45 -13.40 47.21
N PRO A 114 24.57 -14.02 47.59
CA PRO A 114 25.86 -13.79 46.94
C PRO A 114 25.86 -14.17 45.45
N ASN A 115 26.27 -13.26 44.56
CA ASN A 115 26.24 -13.46 43.10
C ASN A 115 26.99 -14.72 42.62
N ASN A 116 28.08 -15.12 43.30
CA ASN A 116 28.83 -16.34 42.95
C ASN A 116 28.01 -17.64 43.16
N GLN A 117 26.93 -17.58 43.95
CA GLN A 117 25.97 -18.67 44.12
C GLN A 117 24.87 -18.65 43.05
N LEU A 118 24.63 -17.51 42.41
CA LEU A 118 23.57 -17.31 41.42
C LEU A 118 24.11 -17.12 40.00
N VAL A 119 25.22 -17.78 39.67
CA VAL A 119 25.80 -17.76 38.32
C VAL A 119 26.28 -19.16 37.92
N THR A 120 26.05 -19.53 36.66
CA THR A 120 26.52 -20.77 36.06
C THR A 120 28.02 -20.71 35.73
N ALA A 121 28.64 -21.88 35.50
CA ALA A 121 29.89 -21.93 34.76
C ALA A 121 29.65 -21.51 33.28
N PRO A 122 30.69 -21.14 32.51
CA PRO A 122 30.54 -20.85 31.08
C PRO A 122 29.98 -22.05 30.30
N ILE A 123 29.05 -21.78 29.40
CA ILE A 123 28.34 -22.76 28.57
C ILE A 123 28.60 -22.44 27.11
N ALA A 124 29.05 -23.44 26.35
CA ALA A 124 29.32 -23.27 24.93
C ALA A 124 28.06 -22.93 24.14
N ASN A 125 28.21 -22.13 23.09
CA ASN A 125 27.11 -21.76 22.22
C ASN A 125 26.50 -22.97 21.50
N THR A 126 25.18 -22.94 21.40
CA THR A 126 24.41 -23.79 20.49
C THR A 126 24.69 -23.43 19.03
N ALA A 127 24.40 -24.35 18.12
CA ALA A 127 24.63 -24.15 16.69
C ALA A 127 23.73 -23.06 16.08
N ASP A 128 22.51 -22.89 16.59
CA ASP A 128 21.57 -21.83 16.22
C ASP A 128 21.87 -20.50 16.94
N GLY A 129 22.78 -20.52 17.93
CA GLY A 129 23.16 -19.39 18.77
C GLY A 129 22.14 -19.03 19.85
N TYR A 130 21.05 -19.81 20.01
CA TYR A 130 20.04 -19.60 21.04
C TYR A 130 20.26 -20.50 22.24
N HIS A 131 20.17 -19.92 23.44
CA HIS A 131 20.05 -20.66 24.69
C HIS A 131 18.63 -20.58 25.23
N THR A 132 18.17 -21.64 25.87
CA THR A 132 16.97 -21.62 26.70
C THR A 132 17.36 -21.76 28.17
N VAL A 133 16.94 -20.82 29.02
CA VAL A 133 17.31 -20.76 30.44
C VAL A 133 16.04 -20.70 31.28
N THR A 134 15.95 -21.57 32.29
CA THR A 134 14.89 -21.50 33.30
C THR A 134 15.48 -21.29 34.68
N TYR A 135 14.95 -20.31 35.40
CA TYR A 135 15.26 -20.06 36.81
C TYR A 135 14.06 -20.47 37.65
N THR A 136 14.25 -21.35 38.63
CA THR A 136 13.19 -21.72 39.58
C THR A 136 13.49 -21.17 40.97
N PHE A 137 12.47 -20.65 41.62
CA PHE A 137 12.52 -20.10 42.97
C PHE A 137 11.53 -20.87 43.84
N ASP A 138 12.04 -21.69 44.75
CA ASP A 138 11.25 -22.57 45.60
C ASP A 138 11.40 -22.15 47.07
N LYS A 139 10.35 -21.53 47.62
CA LYS A 139 10.30 -21.06 49.01
C LYS A 139 10.14 -22.21 50.00
N ASP A 140 9.51 -23.31 49.61
CA ASP A 140 9.31 -24.45 50.51
C ASP A 140 10.60 -25.26 50.66
N GLU A 141 11.32 -25.50 49.56
CA GLU A 141 12.62 -26.18 49.59
C GLU A 141 13.80 -25.27 49.92
N GLN A 142 13.59 -23.94 49.95
CA GLN A 142 14.65 -22.94 50.10
C GLN A 142 15.76 -23.06 49.04
N LYS A 143 15.35 -23.21 47.77
CA LYS A 143 16.28 -23.39 46.63
C LYS A 143 16.01 -22.45 45.48
N ILE A 144 17.09 -21.98 44.87
CA ILE A 144 17.11 -21.38 43.54
C ILE A 144 17.89 -22.30 42.62
N LYS A 145 17.29 -22.68 41.48
CA LYS A 145 17.96 -23.52 40.47
C LYS A 145 18.02 -22.81 39.13
N ILE A 146 19.11 -23.03 38.39
CA ILE A 146 19.32 -22.50 37.04
C ILE A 146 19.50 -23.68 36.10
N TYR A 147 18.57 -23.82 35.16
CA TYR A 147 18.59 -24.80 34.08
C TYR A 147 18.97 -24.10 32.79
N VAL A 148 19.87 -24.69 32.01
CA VAL A 148 20.27 -24.16 30.69
C VAL A 148 20.25 -25.31 29.70
N ASP A 149 19.49 -25.13 28.63
CA ASP A 149 19.29 -26.09 27.55
C ASP A 149 18.84 -27.46 28.07
N GLY A 150 17.87 -27.46 28.98
CA GLY A 150 17.24 -28.66 29.56
C GLY A 150 18.04 -29.30 30.70
N VAL A 151 19.22 -28.76 31.05
CA VAL A 151 20.12 -29.36 32.05
C VAL A 151 20.27 -28.45 33.26
N LEU A 152 20.15 -29.01 34.47
CA LEU A 152 20.47 -28.29 35.71
C LEU A 152 21.95 -27.90 35.76
N ARG A 153 22.25 -26.60 35.87
CA ARG A 153 23.61 -26.06 35.90
C ARG A 153 24.03 -25.51 37.25
N LYS A 154 23.09 -25.05 38.07
CA LYS A 154 23.37 -24.41 39.36
C LYS A 154 22.23 -24.62 40.34
N THR A 155 22.58 -24.82 41.61
CA THR A 155 21.66 -24.79 42.76
C THR A 155 22.25 -23.89 43.83
N ALA A 156 21.42 -23.01 44.41
CA ALA A 156 21.74 -22.18 45.56
C ALA A 156 20.76 -22.46 46.70
N ASN A 157 21.26 -22.47 47.95
CA ASN A 157 20.44 -22.68 49.16
C ASN A 157 19.84 -21.34 49.64
N SER A 158 18.91 -20.81 48.85
CA SER A 158 18.14 -19.60 49.13
C SER A 158 16.86 -19.67 48.30
N SER A 159 15.85 -18.87 48.65
CA SER A 159 14.59 -18.73 47.90
C SER A 159 14.23 -17.28 47.61
N LYS A 160 15.16 -16.34 47.84
CA LYS A 160 14.86 -14.90 47.70
C LYS A 160 14.37 -14.56 46.30
N PHE A 161 13.17 -13.98 46.22
CA PHE A 161 12.52 -13.67 44.95
C PHE A 161 11.84 -12.29 44.99
N PHE A 162 10.79 -12.05 44.18
CA PHE A 162 10.20 -10.72 44.03
C PHE A 162 9.53 -10.19 45.31
N GLU A 163 8.78 -11.04 46.04
CA GLU A 163 8.10 -10.62 47.27
C GLU A 163 9.06 -10.13 48.38
N ASP A 164 10.32 -10.57 48.33
CA ASP A 164 11.34 -10.25 49.33
C ASP A 164 11.95 -8.85 49.14
N ILE A 165 11.58 -8.14 48.08
CA ILE A 165 12.17 -6.85 47.69
C ILE A 165 11.09 -5.78 47.65
N PRO A 166 11.00 -4.89 48.64
CA PRO A 166 9.89 -3.95 48.76
C PRO A 166 9.97 -2.82 47.72
N GLY A 167 8.91 -2.64 46.92
CA GLY A 167 8.78 -1.50 46.00
C GLY A 167 9.13 -1.80 44.54
N LEU A 168 9.35 -3.07 44.17
CA LEU A 168 9.39 -3.46 42.77
C LEU A 168 8.06 -3.13 42.08
N ASN A 169 8.11 -2.34 41.01
CA ASN A 169 6.91 -1.93 40.26
C ASN A 169 7.16 -1.69 38.77
N THR A 170 8.36 -2.00 38.26
CA THR A 170 8.66 -1.97 36.83
C THR A 170 9.33 -3.26 36.40
N ALA A 171 9.03 -3.72 35.19
CA ALA A 171 9.60 -4.94 34.61
C ALA A 171 9.89 -4.76 33.12
N TYR A 172 11.12 -5.09 32.71
CA TYR A 172 11.57 -4.98 31.33
C TYR A 172 12.32 -6.21 30.86
N VAL A 173 11.96 -6.73 29.69
CA VAL A 173 12.81 -7.66 28.95
C VAL A 173 13.89 -6.85 28.22
N GLY A 174 15.14 -7.31 28.25
CA GLY A 174 16.25 -6.66 27.51
C GLY A 174 16.92 -5.47 28.20
N ARG A 175 16.35 -4.93 29.30
CA ARG A 175 16.97 -3.89 30.14
C ARG A 175 16.58 -4.01 31.62
N THR A 176 17.32 -3.33 32.49
CA THR A 176 16.91 -3.06 33.88
C THR A 176 16.77 -1.57 34.07
N GLN A 177 15.55 -1.09 34.37
CA GLN A 177 15.29 0.33 34.58
C GLN A 177 15.76 0.76 35.97
N ARG A 178 16.69 1.71 36.07
CA ARG A 178 17.17 2.26 37.36
C ARG A 178 17.11 3.79 37.34
N LEU A 179 17.25 4.43 38.50
CA LEU A 179 17.14 5.89 38.63
C LEU A 179 18.13 6.65 37.73
N SER A 180 19.41 6.28 37.76
CA SER A 180 20.47 7.04 37.08
C SER A 180 21.06 6.34 35.86
N GLN A 181 20.85 5.02 35.70
CA GLN A 181 21.46 4.23 34.63
C GLN A 181 20.60 3.05 34.19
N ASN A 182 20.67 2.71 32.90
CA ASN A 182 20.09 1.49 32.35
C ASN A 182 21.22 0.59 31.81
N PRO A 183 21.96 -0.11 32.69
CA PRO A 183 23.17 -0.81 32.30
C PRO A 183 22.87 -2.07 31.47
N ASN A 184 23.82 -2.43 30.60
CA ASN A 184 23.95 -3.76 29.99
C ASN A 184 22.67 -4.23 29.25
N GLN A 185 22.19 -3.42 28.30
CA GLN A 185 21.14 -3.86 27.38
C GLN A 185 21.59 -5.10 26.59
N LEU A 186 20.66 -6.02 26.33
CA LEU A 186 20.97 -7.18 25.50
C LEU A 186 21.25 -6.74 24.06
N ALA A 187 22.47 -6.92 23.59
CA ALA A 187 22.76 -6.91 22.16
C ALA A 187 22.46 -8.30 21.61
N GLY A 188 21.20 -8.58 21.31
CA GLY A 188 20.70 -9.90 20.94
C GLY A 188 19.16 -9.96 20.94
N ASN A 189 18.60 -11.15 20.66
CA ASN A 189 17.17 -11.34 20.46
C ASN A 189 16.57 -12.20 21.56
N VAL A 190 15.44 -11.79 22.12
CA VAL A 190 14.63 -12.65 22.99
C VAL A 190 13.48 -13.23 22.18
N PHE A 191 13.52 -14.54 21.96
CA PHE A 191 12.45 -15.28 21.29
C PHE A 191 11.30 -15.59 22.25
N TYR A 192 11.62 -15.90 23.50
CA TYR A 192 10.63 -16.23 24.53
C TYR A 192 11.05 -15.64 25.87
N SER A 193 10.08 -15.07 26.58
CA SER A 193 10.17 -14.74 28.01
C SER A 193 8.83 -15.05 28.66
N GLY A 194 8.83 -15.89 29.68
CA GLY A 194 7.62 -16.27 30.38
C GLY A 194 7.84 -16.43 31.87
N VAL A 195 6.78 -16.20 32.63
CA VAL A 195 6.77 -16.39 34.09
C VAL A 195 5.54 -17.20 34.47
N VAL A 196 5.74 -18.22 35.30
CA VAL A 196 4.67 -19.03 35.91
C VAL A 196 4.80 -18.96 37.43
N SER A 197 3.67 -19.00 38.14
CA SER A 197 3.66 -19.04 39.62
C SER A 197 4.14 -20.38 40.20
N ASN A 198 4.11 -21.44 39.39
CA ASN A 198 4.48 -22.78 39.83
C ASN A 198 5.99 -22.99 39.74
N VAL A 199 6.54 -23.76 40.68
CA VAL A 199 7.91 -24.26 40.60
C VAL A 199 7.91 -25.49 39.69
N LEU A 200 8.35 -25.30 38.44
CA LEU A 200 8.42 -26.39 37.45
C LEU A 200 9.44 -27.46 37.88
N SER A 201 9.09 -28.73 37.67
CA SER A 201 9.97 -29.88 37.84
C SER A 201 11.02 -29.97 36.72
N GLU A 202 12.07 -30.76 36.93
CA GLU A 202 13.15 -30.93 35.94
C GLU A 202 12.64 -31.50 34.61
N ASP A 203 11.69 -32.45 34.66
CA ASP A 203 11.09 -33.05 33.45
C ASP A 203 10.21 -32.02 32.70
N GLU A 204 9.43 -31.21 33.43
CA GLU A 204 8.64 -30.12 32.82
C GLU A 204 9.55 -29.08 32.16
N ILE A 205 10.66 -28.70 32.80
CA ILE A 205 11.62 -27.75 32.24
C ILE A 205 12.28 -28.32 30.97
N ALA A 206 12.71 -29.58 31.00
CA ALA A 206 13.32 -30.22 29.83
C ALA A 206 12.34 -30.28 28.65
N ALA A 207 11.08 -30.65 28.90
CA ALA A 207 10.04 -30.66 27.88
C ALA A 207 9.73 -29.24 27.35
N GLN A 208 9.63 -28.23 28.23
CA GLN A 208 9.39 -26.85 27.84
C GLN A 208 10.53 -26.30 26.98
N HIS A 209 11.79 -26.60 27.34
CA HIS A 209 12.94 -26.17 26.55
C HIS A 209 12.94 -26.77 25.15
N ASN A 210 12.61 -28.07 25.01
CA ASN A 210 12.52 -28.73 23.71
C ASN A 210 11.38 -28.15 22.86
N GLU A 211 10.20 -27.92 23.45
CA GLU A 211 9.08 -27.27 22.76
C GLU A 211 9.47 -25.88 22.26
N LEU A 212 10.15 -25.07 23.07
CA LEU A 212 10.59 -23.73 22.66
C LEU A 212 11.63 -23.76 21.52
N VAL A 213 12.47 -24.80 21.45
CA VAL A 213 13.36 -25.04 20.30
C VAL A 213 12.54 -25.34 19.04
N GLU A 214 11.58 -26.25 19.12
CA GLU A 214 10.71 -26.60 17.98
C GLU A 214 9.84 -25.42 17.53
N ARG A 215 9.23 -24.72 18.49
CA ARG A 215 8.40 -23.54 18.24
C ARG A 215 9.22 -22.43 17.58
N GLN A 216 10.46 -22.24 18.00
CA GLN A 216 11.37 -21.32 17.34
C GLN A 216 11.69 -21.75 15.91
N ALA A 217 12.12 -23.00 15.73
CA ALA A 217 12.50 -23.51 14.42
C ALA A 217 11.35 -23.38 13.42
N TYR A 218 10.13 -23.72 13.85
CA TYR A 218 8.90 -23.53 13.06
C TYR A 218 8.62 -22.05 12.77
N ALA A 219 8.69 -21.18 13.79
CA ALA A 219 8.43 -19.77 13.58
C ALA A 219 9.37 -19.14 12.54
N PHE A 220 10.66 -19.47 12.59
CA PHE A 220 11.64 -18.98 11.62
C PHE A 220 11.59 -19.70 10.27
N SER A 221 11.12 -20.95 10.20
CA SER A 221 10.99 -21.65 8.91
C SER A 221 9.96 -20.96 8.01
N LYS A 222 8.88 -20.41 8.60
CA LYS A 222 7.85 -19.67 7.87
C LYS A 222 8.39 -18.56 6.98
N LYS A 223 9.48 -17.90 7.42
CA LYS A 223 10.14 -16.82 6.68
C LYS A 223 10.44 -17.21 5.23
N GLN A 224 10.97 -18.41 5.00
CA GLN A 224 11.32 -18.89 3.65
C GLN A 224 10.09 -19.27 2.82
N HIS A 225 9.04 -19.78 3.47
CA HIS A 225 7.79 -20.19 2.81
C HIS A 225 6.85 -19.03 2.49
N LEU A 226 7.11 -17.84 3.05
CA LEU A 226 6.31 -16.63 2.86
C LEU A 226 6.77 -15.77 1.68
N GLY A 227 7.70 -16.23 0.85
CA GLY A 227 8.20 -15.48 -0.31
C GLY A 227 9.05 -14.26 0.08
N VAL A 228 9.79 -14.37 1.19
CA VAL A 228 10.79 -13.36 1.58
C VAL A 228 11.92 -13.33 0.57
N LEU A 229 12.26 -12.14 0.11
CA LEU A 229 13.50 -11.85 -0.62
C LEU A 229 14.42 -11.08 0.32
N HIS A 230 15.61 -11.60 0.52
CA HIS A 230 16.74 -10.91 1.15
C HIS A 230 18.01 -11.44 0.49
N THR A 231 18.66 -10.64 -0.35
CA THR A 231 19.85 -11.09 -1.08
C THR A 231 21.08 -11.09 -0.17
N ASP A 232 22.04 -11.98 -0.45
CA ASP A 232 23.36 -11.85 0.15
C ASP A 232 23.98 -10.48 -0.20
N ALA A 233 24.87 -9.99 0.69
CA ALA A 233 25.60 -8.75 0.47
C ALA A 233 26.58 -8.88 -0.71
N GLU A 234 26.42 -8.03 -1.71
CA GLU A 234 27.30 -7.94 -2.87
C GLU A 234 28.24 -6.74 -2.74
N GLY A 235 29.54 -6.98 -2.90
CA GLY A 235 30.55 -5.92 -2.88
C GLY A 235 30.51 -5.05 -4.12
N MET A 236 29.71 -3.98 -4.10
CA MET A 236 29.50 -3.06 -5.20
C MET A 236 30.74 -2.22 -5.51
N PHE A 237 31.42 -1.72 -4.47
CA PHE A 237 32.70 -1.03 -4.59
C PHE A 237 33.69 -1.58 -3.57
N VAL A 238 34.82 -2.08 -4.06
CA VAL A 238 35.81 -2.79 -3.23
C VAL A 238 37.16 -2.07 -3.27
N PRO A 239 37.86 -1.90 -2.14
CA PRO A 239 39.22 -1.35 -2.11
C PRO A 239 40.15 -2.03 -3.12
N GLY A 240 40.90 -1.26 -3.90
CA GLY A 240 41.78 -1.71 -4.98
C GLY A 240 41.12 -1.77 -6.36
N GLN A 241 39.78 -1.75 -6.44
CA GLN A 241 39.06 -1.72 -7.71
C GLN A 241 39.32 -0.39 -8.45
N ASN A 242 39.70 -0.48 -9.72
CA ASN A 242 39.97 0.64 -10.62
C ASN A 242 40.90 1.72 -10.02
N GLY A 243 41.93 1.24 -9.32
CA GLY A 243 43.00 2.06 -8.75
C GLY A 243 42.63 2.80 -7.47
N SER A 244 41.38 2.75 -7.04
CA SER A 244 40.94 3.37 -5.79
C SER A 244 41.50 2.63 -4.58
N ARG A 245 41.96 3.36 -3.56
CA ARG A 245 42.40 2.78 -2.28
C ARG A 245 41.22 2.50 -1.37
N ASN A 246 40.16 3.28 -1.45
CA ASN A 246 38.97 3.11 -0.64
C ASN A 246 37.74 3.77 -1.29
N TYR A 247 36.55 3.27 -0.97
CA TYR A 247 35.29 3.87 -1.36
C TYR A 247 34.47 4.17 -0.12
N ARG A 248 33.76 5.30 -0.09
CA ARG A 248 32.92 5.72 1.04
C ARG A 248 31.73 6.56 0.57
N ILE A 249 30.80 6.78 1.51
CA ILE A 249 29.68 7.70 1.36
C ILE A 249 28.71 7.31 0.22
N PRO A 250 27.98 6.20 0.38
CA PRO A 250 27.02 5.75 -0.61
C PRO A 250 25.83 6.72 -0.76
N SER A 251 25.43 7.00 -1.99
CA SER A 251 24.16 7.63 -2.36
C SER A 251 23.47 6.77 -3.41
N LEU A 252 22.21 6.37 -3.17
CA LEU A 252 21.47 5.43 -4.00
C LEU A 252 20.12 6.05 -4.38
N LEU A 253 19.85 6.22 -5.67
CA LEU A 253 18.63 6.83 -6.19
C LEU A 253 18.00 5.95 -7.28
N THR A 254 16.71 5.64 -7.15
CA THR A 254 15.90 5.08 -8.24
C THR A 254 15.18 6.20 -8.99
N THR A 255 15.42 6.28 -10.28
CA THR A 255 14.79 7.24 -11.19
C THR A 255 13.37 6.81 -11.57
N GLN A 256 12.55 7.74 -12.06
CA GLN A 256 11.20 7.47 -12.56
C GLN A 256 11.17 6.47 -13.74
N SER A 257 12.25 6.39 -14.54
CA SER A 257 12.37 5.42 -15.64
C SER A 257 12.72 4.01 -15.16
N GLY A 258 13.11 3.87 -13.89
CA GLY A 258 13.47 2.61 -13.25
C GLY A 258 14.97 2.32 -13.19
N VAL A 259 15.83 3.22 -13.70
CA VAL A 259 17.29 3.13 -13.53
C VAL A 259 17.67 3.40 -12.08
N VAL A 260 18.54 2.58 -11.50
CA VAL A 260 19.09 2.77 -10.16
C VAL A 260 20.52 3.28 -10.26
N ILE A 261 20.80 4.45 -9.70
CA ILE A 261 22.12 5.10 -9.71
C ILE A 261 22.73 4.98 -8.32
N ALA A 262 23.93 4.42 -8.23
CA ALA A 262 24.75 4.32 -7.02
C ALA A 262 25.96 5.25 -7.16
N ALA A 263 25.93 6.41 -6.50
CA ALA A 263 27.05 7.34 -6.42
C ALA A 263 27.91 7.08 -5.19
N ILE A 264 29.21 7.37 -5.29
CA ILE A 264 30.19 7.06 -4.25
C ILE A 264 31.40 8.00 -4.31
N ASP A 265 32.01 8.25 -3.15
CA ASP A 265 33.36 8.82 -3.09
C ASP A 265 34.38 7.75 -3.50
N LYS A 266 35.16 8.03 -4.55
CA LYS A 266 36.31 7.23 -4.92
C LYS A 266 37.57 7.86 -4.34
N ARG A 267 38.08 7.29 -3.25
CA ARG A 267 39.23 7.83 -2.51
C ARG A 267 40.53 7.18 -2.98
N ASN A 268 41.31 7.92 -3.77
CA ASN A 268 42.46 7.40 -4.51
C ASN A 268 43.66 7.09 -3.61
N GLU A 269 43.80 7.76 -2.47
CA GLU A 269 45.01 7.68 -1.63
C GLU A 269 44.80 6.90 -0.33
N HIS A 270 43.68 7.14 0.37
CA HIS A 270 43.36 6.56 1.67
C HIS A 270 41.88 6.76 2.03
N SER A 271 41.44 6.23 3.17
CA SER A 271 40.03 6.30 3.60
C SER A 271 39.59 7.59 4.32
N ALA A 272 40.48 8.55 4.58
CA ALA A 272 40.13 9.78 5.29
C ALA A 272 39.25 10.73 4.44
N ASP A 273 38.58 11.71 5.07
CA ASP A 273 37.64 12.66 4.42
C ASP A 273 38.35 13.84 3.74
N TRP A 274 39.58 13.61 3.28
CA TRP A 274 40.42 14.57 2.56
C TRP A 274 41.39 13.82 1.64
N GLY A 275 42.15 14.54 0.81
CA GLY A 275 43.06 13.93 -0.17
C GLY A 275 42.43 13.88 -1.57
N ASP A 276 43.03 13.15 -2.49
CA ASP A 276 42.50 12.95 -3.85
C ASP A 276 41.23 12.07 -3.81
N ILE A 277 40.07 12.72 -3.89
CA ILE A 277 38.74 12.10 -3.84
C ILE A 277 37.92 12.56 -5.06
N ASP A 278 37.51 11.58 -5.86
CA ASP A 278 36.66 11.74 -7.04
C ASP A 278 35.21 11.33 -6.73
N ILE A 279 34.30 11.71 -7.62
CA ILE A 279 32.93 11.20 -7.62
C ILE A 279 32.78 10.16 -8.73
N ALA A 280 32.36 8.96 -8.35
CA ALA A 280 32.07 7.88 -9.27
C ALA A 280 30.62 7.40 -9.11
N ILE A 281 30.09 6.78 -10.16
CA ILE A 281 28.78 6.14 -10.13
C ILE A 281 28.84 4.72 -10.71
N ARG A 282 27.84 3.92 -10.37
CA ARG A 282 27.39 2.76 -11.13
C ARG A 282 25.91 2.87 -11.39
N ARG A 283 25.43 2.26 -12.46
CA ARG A 283 24.02 2.28 -12.85
C ARG A 283 23.49 0.87 -13.01
N SER A 284 22.24 0.65 -12.65
CA SER A 284 21.50 -0.56 -12.94
C SER A 284 20.33 -0.22 -13.84
N LEU A 285 20.28 -0.87 -15.01
CA LEU A 285 19.23 -0.69 -16.02
C LEU A 285 18.09 -1.71 -15.87
N ASP A 286 18.21 -2.64 -14.92
CA ASP A 286 17.28 -3.75 -14.68
C ASP A 286 16.62 -3.70 -13.29
N GLY A 287 16.45 -2.48 -12.76
CA GLY A 287 15.74 -2.23 -11.49
C GLY A 287 16.54 -2.62 -10.25
N GLY A 288 17.86 -2.55 -10.31
CA GLY A 288 18.76 -2.84 -9.19
C GLY A 288 19.22 -4.30 -9.11
N LYS A 289 19.01 -5.13 -10.15
CA LYS A 289 19.42 -6.54 -10.15
C LYS A 289 20.89 -6.71 -10.48
N THR A 290 21.38 -5.99 -11.48
CA THR A 290 22.79 -5.96 -11.89
C THR A 290 23.25 -4.52 -12.13
N PHE A 291 24.53 -4.24 -11.90
CA PHE A 291 25.11 -2.90 -12.08
C PHE A 291 26.22 -2.92 -13.13
N GLU A 292 26.28 -1.85 -13.91
CA GLU A 292 27.38 -1.57 -14.83
C GLU A 292 28.71 -1.31 -14.08
N THR A 293 29.81 -1.28 -14.82
CA THR A 293 31.12 -0.89 -14.29
C THR A 293 31.12 0.56 -13.82
N ASP A 294 31.99 0.89 -12.87
CA ASP A 294 32.11 2.26 -12.35
C ASP A 294 32.56 3.26 -13.40
N GLN A 295 31.91 4.42 -13.36
CA GLN A 295 32.17 5.59 -14.19
C GLN A 295 32.59 6.74 -13.26
N VAL A 296 33.80 7.27 -13.43
CA VAL A 296 34.21 8.52 -12.76
C VAL A 296 33.55 9.67 -13.49
N ILE A 297 32.71 10.42 -12.79
CA ILE A 297 31.93 11.53 -13.37
C ILE A 297 32.52 12.90 -13.04
N MET A 298 33.35 12.99 -12.00
CA MET A 298 34.06 14.22 -11.65
C MET A 298 35.37 13.88 -10.92
N ASP A 299 36.49 14.36 -11.46
CA ASP A 299 37.86 14.17 -10.96
C ASP A 299 38.56 15.53 -10.99
N LEU A 300 39.02 16.04 -9.85
CA LEU A 300 39.72 17.33 -9.77
C LEU A 300 41.23 17.16 -9.85
N VAL A 301 41.92 18.19 -10.35
CA VAL A 301 43.37 18.17 -10.43
C VAL A 301 44.02 18.00 -9.04
N SER A 302 45.02 17.12 -8.97
CA SER A 302 45.82 16.84 -7.77
C SER A 302 47.31 17.14 -7.98
N GLN A 303 48.05 17.43 -6.89
CA GLN A 303 49.50 17.69 -6.92
C GLN A 303 50.29 16.48 -6.41
N ALA A 304 51.00 15.78 -7.30
CA ALA A 304 51.83 14.62 -6.95
C ALA A 304 52.99 14.92 -5.97
N SER A 305 53.42 16.19 -5.84
CA SER A 305 54.62 16.58 -5.08
C SER A 305 54.48 16.64 -3.55
N LEU A 306 53.29 16.36 -2.99
CA LEU A 306 53.00 16.55 -1.56
C LEU A 306 52.73 15.25 -0.77
N ASN A 307 53.11 14.08 -1.30
CA ASN A 307 52.93 12.77 -0.65
C ASN A 307 51.49 12.52 -0.16
N GLY A 308 50.49 13.00 -0.91
CA GLY A 308 49.08 12.84 -0.58
C GLY A 308 48.61 13.56 0.67
N GLN A 309 49.26 14.68 1.06
CA GLN A 309 48.82 15.48 2.22
C GLN A 309 47.72 16.51 1.90
N ASN A 310 47.54 16.92 0.64
CA ASN A 310 46.48 17.85 0.21
C ASN A 310 46.18 17.68 -1.30
N SER A 311 44.90 17.65 -1.68
CA SER A 311 44.42 17.79 -3.06
C SER A 311 43.20 18.71 -3.09
N ALA A 312 42.90 19.33 -4.23
CA ALA A 312 41.53 19.77 -4.46
C ALA A 312 40.65 18.52 -4.52
N LEU A 313 39.48 18.55 -3.90
CA LEU A 313 38.71 17.34 -3.69
C LEU A 313 37.21 17.57 -3.76
N LEU A 314 36.52 16.47 -4.03
CA LEU A 314 35.07 16.34 -4.03
C LEU A 314 34.70 15.33 -2.96
N ILE A 315 33.58 15.51 -2.27
CA ILE A 315 33.16 14.57 -1.23
C ILE A 315 31.64 14.67 -1.01
N ASP A 316 31.06 13.61 -0.46
CA ASP A 316 29.70 13.56 0.07
C ASP A 316 28.62 13.88 -0.98
N ALA A 317 28.39 12.95 -1.91
CA ALA A 317 27.33 13.09 -2.90
C ALA A 317 25.91 12.96 -2.30
N VAL A 318 24.99 13.82 -2.76
CA VAL A 318 23.54 13.70 -2.54
C VAL A 318 22.79 13.88 -3.85
N MET A 319 21.83 12.99 -4.14
CA MET A 319 21.07 13.01 -5.40
C MET A 319 19.58 13.27 -5.17
N THR A 320 18.92 13.93 -6.12
CA THR A 320 17.44 14.04 -6.20
C THR A 320 17.01 14.10 -7.66
N GLN A 321 15.79 13.66 -7.96
CA GLN A 321 15.22 13.80 -9.31
C GLN A 321 14.07 14.81 -9.31
N ASP A 322 14.03 15.67 -10.33
CA ASP A 322 12.82 16.41 -10.69
C ASP A 322 11.91 15.50 -11.53
N LYS A 323 10.83 15.00 -10.93
CA LYS A 323 9.89 14.07 -11.58
C LYS A 323 9.04 14.74 -12.66
N ASN A 324 9.08 16.07 -12.78
CA ASN A 324 8.40 16.77 -13.89
C ASN A 324 9.19 16.67 -15.20
N THR A 325 10.52 16.57 -15.12
CA THR A 325 11.42 16.60 -16.27
C THR A 325 12.22 15.31 -16.45
N GLY A 326 12.33 14.49 -15.41
CA GLY A 326 13.22 13.32 -15.36
C GLY A 326 14.67 13.68 -15.00
N ARG A 327 15.02 14.97 -14.90
CA ARG A 327 16.39 15.41 -14.60
C ARG A 327 16.84 14.96 -13.22
N VAL A 328 18.00 14.32 -13.16
CA VAL A 328 18.67 13.96 -11.91
C VAL A 328 19.66 15.06 -11.56
N PHE A 329 19.59 15.58 -10.34
CA PHE A 329 20.56 16.49 -9.77
C PHE A 329 21.46 15.74 -8.79
N MET A 330 22.76 16.05 -8.83
CA MET A 330 23.73 15.63 -7.84
C MET A 330 24.44 16.85 -7.27
N LEU A 331 24.41 16.98 -5.95
CA LEU A 331 25.14 18.00 -5.20
C LEU A 331 26.31 17.34 -4.49
N VAL A 332 27.48 17.97 -4.55
CA VAL A 332 28.72 17.50 -3.92
C VAL A 332 29.43 18.64 -3.22
N ASP A 333 30.14 18.32 -2.14
CA ASP A 333 31.03 19.26 -1.49
C ASP A 333 32.30 19.38 -2.32
N MET A 334 32.79 20.61 -2.51
CA MET A 334 34.04 20.89 -3.19
C MET A 334 34.95 21.72 -2.30
N PHE A 335 36.21 21.28 -2.20
CA PHE A 335 37.25 22.00 -1.48
C PHE A 335 38.42 22.31 -2.42
N PRO A 336 38.95 23.55 -2.40
CA PRO A 336 40.30 23.81 -2.86
C PRO A 336 41.31 22.99 -2.05
N GLU A 337 42.52 22.84 -2.58
CA GLU A 337 43.59 22.03 -2.02
C GLU A 337 43.79 22.27 -0.52
N SER A 338 43.40 21.28 0.27
CA SER A 338 43.35 21.38 1.72
C SER A 338 43.15 20.01 2.38
N GLN A 339 43.04 20.00 3.71
CA GLN A 339 42.57 18.85 4.50
C GLN A 339 41.06 18.95 4.80
N ALA A 340 40.30 19.54 3.87
CA ALA A 340 38.85 19.75 3.99
C ALA A 340 38.44 20.30 5.37
N LEU A 341 37.39 19.72 5.97
CA LEU A 341 36.84 20.08 7.28
C LEU A 341 37.89 20.05 8.40
N PHE A 342 38.85 19.12 8.37
CA PHE A 342 39.89 18.99 9.41
C PHE A 342 40.89 20.16 9.37
N GLY A 343 41.18 20.68 8.18
CA GLY A 343 41.96 21.92 8.04
C GLY A 343 41.24 23.12 8.63
N MET A 344 39.92 23.20 8.41
CA MET A 344 39.07 24.30 8.88
C MET A 344 38.91 24.29 10.40
N PHE A 345 38.87 23.14 11.05
CA PHE A 345 38.70 23.05 12.52
C PHE A 345 40.00 23.20 13.32
N SER A 346 41.15 23.32 12.64
CA SER A 346 42.40 23.67 13.32
C SER A 346 42.28 25.05 13.98
N ASN A 347 42.90 25.31 15.14
CA ASN A 347 42.89 26.66 15.77
C ASN A 347 43.93 27.62 15.14
N SER A 348 44.18 27.49 13.84
CA SER A 348 45.21 28.25 13.11
C SER A 348 44.64 29.53 12.48
N GLN A 349 45.49 30.46 12.02
CA GLN A 349 45.02 31.66 11.31
C GLN A 349 44.29 31.32 10.00
N ALA A 350 44.73 30.29 9.28
CA ALA A 350 44.06 29.74 8.10
C ALA A 350 42.65 29.21 8.38
N SER A 351 42.34 28.92 9.65
CA SER A 351 41.02 28.45 10.07
C SER A 351 39.97 29.55 10.14
N PHE A 352 40.37 30.79 10.46
CA PHE A 352 39.46 31.95 10.47
C PHE A 352 39.23 32.50 9.06
N GLU A 353 40.14 32.19 8.12
CA GLU A 353 39.97 32.53 6.71
C GLU A 353 38.84 31.74 6.04
N SER A 354 38.30 30.69 6.68
CA SER A 354 37.24 29.88 6.08
C SER A 354 35.83 30.46 6.21
N GLU A 355 35.63 31.45 7.07
CA GLU A 355 34.38 32.22 7.18
C GLU A 355 34.22 33.10 5.94
N SER A 356 33.55 32.58 4.92
CA SER A 356 33.07 33.33 3.77
C SER A 356 32.25 32.41 2.85
N THR A 357 31.49 33.02 1.95
CA THR A 357 30.95 32.34 0.76
C THR A 357 32.02 32.05 -0.30
N GLY A 358 33.21 32.65 -0.20
CA GLY A 358 34.25 32.59 -1.25
C GLY A 358 33.91 33.43 -2.48
N HIS A 359 32.90 34.31 -2.38
CA HIS A 359 32.40 35.15 -3.46
C HIS A 359 32.39 36.62 -3.05
N LEU A 360 32.47 37.52 -4.03
CA LEU A 360 32.27 38.96 -3.86
C LEU A 360 31.07 39.41 -4.67
N LYS A 361 30.20 40.21 -4.05
CA LYS A 361 29.08 40.84 -4.74
C LYS A 361 29.56 42.05 -5.55
N VAL A 362 29.31 42.05 -6.85
CA VAL A 362 29.59 43.18 -7.77
C VAL A 362 28.31 43.50 -8.51
N GLY A 363 27.70 44.65 -8.19
CA GLY A 363 26.33 44.93 -8.62
C GLY A 363 25.35 43.92 -7.99
N ASP A 364 24.54 43.29 -8.83
CA ASP A 364 23.54 42.30 -8.39
C ASP A 364 24.02 40.85 -8.48
N LYS A 365 25.26 40.61 -8.92
CA LYS A 365 25.82 39.27 -9.09
C LYS A 365 26.93 38.97 -8.08
N TYR A 366 27.04 37.69 -7.73
CA TYR A 366 28.15 37.16 -6.93
C TYR A 366 29.16 36.52 -7.87
N TYR A 367 30.43 36.91 -7.72
CA TYR A 367 31.54 36.40 -8.51
C TYR A 367 32.57 35.74 -7.62
N ARG A 368 33.14 34.62 -8.06
CA ARG A 368 34.14 33.88 -7.28
C ARG A 368 35.33 34.77 -6.95
N MET A 369 35.67 34.82 -5.67
CA MET A 369 36.80 35.58 -5.16
C MET A 369 38.10 34.81 -5.40
N LEU A 370 39.05 35.47 -6.05
CA LEU A 370 40.41 34.99 -6.23
C LEU A 370 41.39 35.88 -5.47
N THR A 371 42.50 35.30 -5.02
CA THR A 371 43.62 36.04 -4.42
C THR A 371 44.91 35.76 -5.16
N ASP A 372 45.71 36.79 -5.40
CA ASP A 372 47.07 36.61 -5.92
C ASP A 372 48.09 36.27 -4.81
N VAL A 373 49.34 36.08 -5.21
CA VAL A 373 50.46 35.77 -4.29
C VAL A 373 50.72 36.86 -3.24
N ASN A 374 50.26 38.09 -3.46
CA ASN A 374 50.41 39.22 -2.54
C ASN A 374 49.16 39.43 -1.67
N GLY A 375 48.15 38.56 -1.78
CA GLY A 375 46.88 38.66 -1.07
C GLY A 375 45.90 39.69 -1.64
N LYS A 376 46.17 40.25 -2.83
CA LYS A 376 45.22 41.15 -3.50
C LYS A 376 44.05 40.35 -4.05
N ARG A 377 42.83 40.87 -3.87
CA ARG A 377 41.59 40.21 -4.30
C ARG A 377 41.20 40.56 -5.73
N PHE A 378 40.59 39.59 -6.41
CA PHE A 378 40.11 39.63 -7.79
C PHE A 378 38.77 38.90 -7.89
N THR A 379 38.05 39.09 -8.99
CA THR A 379 36.78 38.40 -9.27
C THR A 379 36.85 37.68 -10.62
N LEU A 380 36.46 36.41 -10.66
CA LEU A 380 36.23 35.66 -11.91
C LEU A 380 34.80 35.95 -12.42
N ARG A 381 34.67 36.52 -13.63
CA ARG A 381 33.38 36.97 -14.18
C ARG A 381 32.85 36.06 -15.29
N ASP A 382 31.63 36.35 -15.76
CA ASP A 382 30.84 35.55 -16.72
C ASP A 382 31.55 35.30 -18.07
N ASP A 383 32.49 36.18 -18.48
CA ASP A 383 33.31 36.00 -19.69
C ASP A 383 34.55 35.13 -19.45
N ASN A 384 34.61 34.45 -18.30
CA ASN A 384 35.69 33.58 -17.84
C ASN A 384 37.02 34.33 -17.61
N ILE A 385 37.01 35.66 -17.59
CA ILE A 385 38.18 36.52 -17.37
C ILE A 385 38.27 36.92 -15.89
N VAL A 386 39.50 37.00 -15.38
CA VAL A 386 39.78 37.53 -14.04
C VAL A 386 39.84 39.06 -14.08
N TYR A 387 39.12 39.72 -13.18
CA TYR A 387 39.08 41.18 -13.04
C TYR A 387 39.66 41.62 -11.70
N ASN A 388 40.33 42.76 -11.68
CA ASN A 388 40.67 43.41 -10.42
C ASN A 388 39.42 44.09 -9.80
N LEU A 389 39.53 44.53 -8.54
CA LEU A 389 38.41 45.19 -7.85
C LEU A 389 38.00 46.56 -8.42
N LEU A 390 38.82 47.16 -9.30
CA LEU A 390 38.46 48.39 -10.04
C LEU A 390 37.60 48.08 -11.28
N GLY A 391 37.39 46.80 -11.61
CA GLY A 391 36.62 46.37 -12.77
C GLY A 391 37.42 46.30 -14.07
N GLU A 392 38.75 46.28 -13.99
CA GLU A 392 39.63 46.14 -15.15
C GLU A 392 39.95 44.67 -15.43
N LYS A 393 39.94 44.28 -16.71
CA LYS A 393 40.32 42.93 -17.17
C LYS A 393 41.81 42.67 -16.92
N THR A 394 42.13 41.47 -16.48
CA THR A 394 43.51 40.96 -16.47
C THR A 394 43.80 40.14 -17.73
N ASP A 395 45.07 39.75 -17.93
CA ASP A 395 45.51 38.88 -19.03
C ASP A 395 45.24 37.38 -18.75
N TYR A 396 44.32 37.05 -17.85
CA TYR A 396 44.08 35.67 -17.42
C TYR A 396 42.61 35.31 -17.53
N ARG A 397 42.37 34.09 -18.05
CA ARG A 397 41.07 33.43 -18.03
C ARG A 397 41.14 32.12 -17.25
N VAL A 398 40.01 31.69 -16.70
CA VAL A 398 39.87 30.44 -15.94
C VAL A 398 38.83 29.55 -16.59
N VAL A 399 39.07 28.24 -16.65
CA VAL A 399 38.07 27.27 -17.09
C VAL A 399 36.97 27.12 -16.04
N THR A 400 35.74 27.47 -16.40
CA THR A 400 34.52 27.42 -15.56
C THR A 400 33.48 26.43 -16.08
N GLU A 401 33.59 26.06 -17.36
CA GLU A 401 32.85 24.97 -18.00
C GLU A 401 33.89 23.93 -18.44
N GLY A 402 33.92 22.77 -17.78
CA GLY A 402 34.94 21.74 -17.99
C GLY A 402 34.60 20.75 -19.11
N ASP A 403 35.59 19.96 -19.51
CA ASP A 403 35.43 18.91 -20.52
C ASP A 403 34.95 17.58 -19.88
N PRO A 404 33.73 17.09 -20.20
CA PRO A 404 33.20 15.86 -19.63
C PRO A 404 34.00 14.61 -20.03
N SER A 405 34.75 14.64 -21.15
CA SER A 405 35.55 13.48 -21.62
C SER A 405 36.74 13.16 -20.71
N ILE A 406 37.13 14.12 -19.87
CA ILE A 406 38.19 13.97 -18.85
C ILE A 406 37.61 14.15 -17.43
N ALA A 407 36.32 13.88 -17.25
CA ALA A 407 35.62 14.03 -15.98
C ALA A 407 35.80 15.43 -15.34
N PHE A 408 35.80 16.48 -16.18
CA PHE A 408 35.94 17.89 -15.78
C PHE A 408 37.24 18.25 -15.06
N ARG A 409 38.30 17.45 -15.25
CA ARG A 409 39.61 17.64 -14.60
C ARG A 409 40.30 18.97 -14.91
N ASP A 410 39.88 19.64 -15.97
CA ASP A 410 40.36 20.96 -16.39
C ASP A 410 39.70 22.14 -15.64
N LEU A 411 38.65 21.90 -14.84
CA LEU A 411 38.00 22.95 -14.06
C LEU A 411 39.00 23.71 -13.17
N GLY A 412 38.94 25.03 -13.26
CA GLY A 412 39.85 25.93 -12.54
C GLY A 412 41.19 26.17 -13.22
N ASP A 413 41.48 25.55 -14.37
CA ASP A 413 42.72 25.78 -15.11
C ASP A 413 42.83 27.24 -15.56
N ILE A 414 43.99 27.83 -15.32
CA ILE A 414 44.30 29.22 -15.63
C ILE A 414 45.08 29.28 -16.93
N TYR A 415 44.58 30.06 -17.88
CA TYR A 415 45.27 30.35 -19.13
C TYR A 415 45.63 31.84 -19.20
N GLN A 416 46.86 32.12 -19.60
CA GLN A 416 47.24 33.47 -19.98
C GLN A 416 46.74 33.76 -21.39
N ILE A 417 45.92 34.80 -21.56
CA ILE A 417 45.21 35.11 -22.80
C ILE A 417 46.20 35.46 -23.92
N SER A 418 47.21 36.29 -23.62
CA SER A 418 48.22 36.73 -24.59
C SER A 418 49.08 35.60 -25.17
N THR A 419 49.30 34.50 -24.43
CA THR A 419 50.19 33.40 -24.86
C THR A 419 49.45 32.11 -25.18
N GLY A 420 48.22 31.93 -24.68
CA GLY A 420 47.46 30.69 -24.77
C GLY A 420 47.97 29.57 -23.86
N ASN A 421 49.00 29.82 -23.05
CA ASN A 421 49.60 28.80 -22.19
C ASN A 421 48.78 28.60 -20.90
N LYS A 422 48.65 27.34 -20.48
CA LYS A 422 48.19 26.99 -19.12
C LYS A 422 49.28 27.39 -18.12
N VAL A 423 48.91 28.16 -17.10
CA VAL A 423 49.84 28.74 -16.10
C VAL A 423 49.55 28.28 -14.66
N GLY A 424 48.52 27.46 -14.44
CA GLY A 424 48.19 26.90 -13.13
C GLY A 424 46.73 26.47 -13.04
N ASN A 425 46.26 26.21 -11.82
CA ASN A 425 44.86 25.95 -11.49
C ASN A 425 44.47 26.69 -10.20
N ILE A 426 43.30 27.36 -10.17
CA ILE A 426 42.87 28.17 -9.03
C ILE A 426 42.54 27.35 -7.78
N PHE A 427 42.27 26.05 -7.91
CA PHE A 427 41.92 25.20 -6.76
C PHE A 427 43.14 24.59 -6.09
N LEU A 428 44.32 24.73 -6.67
CA LEU A 428 45.56 24.25 -6.08
C LEU A 428 46.26 25.36 -5.28
N LYS A 429 47.01 24.97 -4.24
CA LYS A 429 47.92 25.87 -3.55
C LYS A 429 49.02 26.33 -4.51
N GLN A 430 49.55 27.53 -4.31
CA GLN A 430 50.62 28.10 -5.12
C GLN A 430 51.99 27.54 -4.68
N ASN A 431 52.17 26.23 -4.86
CA ASN A 431 53.40 25.48 -4.56
C ASN A 431 53.56 24.35 -5.59
N GLY A 432 54.64 23.56 -5.50
CA GLY A 432 54.81 22.37 -6.35
C GLY A 432 54.69 22.67 -7.85
N SER A 433 53.85 21.88 -8.54
CA SER A 433 53.55 22.08 -9.98
C SER A 433 52.69 23.31 -10.26
N ASN A 434 52.08 23.90 -9.23
CA ASN A 434 51.23 25.09 -9.28
C ASN A 434 51.91 26.34 -8.71
N ALA A 435 53.23 26.31 -8.46
CA ALA A 435 53.98 27.38 -7.80
C ALA A 435 53.90 28.75 -8.53
N ASN A 436 53.73 28.74 -9.85
CA ASN A 436 53.65 29.93 -10.67
C ASN A 436 52.22 30.38 -10.98
N ALA A 437 51.20 29.73 -10.40
CA ALA A 437 49.81 30.12 -10.64
C ALA A 437 49.56 31.55 -10.16
N PRO A 438 49.00 32.44 -11.00
CA PRO A 438 48.82 33.85 -10.63
C PRO A 438 47.76 34.05 -9.55
N PHE A 439 46.82 33.11 -9.42
CA PHE A 439 45.68 33.22 -8.53
C PHE A 439 45.35 31.89 -7.85
N LYS A 440 44.72 31.98 -6.68
CA LYS A 440 44.06 30.88 -5.99
C LYS A 440 42.65 31.28 -5.57
N ALA A 441 41.74 30.31 -5.52
CA ALA A 441 40.41 30.46 -4.94
C ALA A 441 40.49 30.64 -3.42
N HIS A 442 39.46 31.24 -2.86
CA HIS A 442 39.35 31.39 -1.41
C HIS A 442 39.21 30.03 -0.72
N TYR A 443 39.90 29.83 0.41
CA TYR A 443 39.85 28.59 1.16
C TYR A 443 38.56 28.51 1.98
N THR A 444 37.56 27.82 1.45
CA THR A 444 36.30 27.54 2.13
C THR A 444 35.65 26.30 1.49
N SER A 445 34.55 25.80 2.06
CA SER A 445 33.73 24.76 1.40
C SER A 445 32.83 25.40 0.34
N TYR A 446 32.73 24.75 -0.81
CA TYR A 446 31.82 25.09 -1.90
C TYR A 446 30.83 23.95 -2.11
N LEU A 447 29.64 24.29 -2.63
CA LEU A 447 28.61 23.35 -3.03
C LEU A 447 28.48 23.37 -4.55
N TRP A 448 28.79 22.25 -5.18
CA TRP A 448 28.74 22.10 -6.64
C TRP A 448 27.58 21.20 -7.04
N LEU A 449 26.72 21.72 -7.92
CA LEU A 449 25.55 21.05 -8.45
C LEU A 449 25.81 20.64 -9.91
N THR A 450 25.67 19.36 -10.22
CA THR A 450 25.62 18.86 -11.59
C THR A 450 24.28 18.17 -11.84
N TYR A 451 23.88 18.01 -13.09
CA TYR A 451 22.68 17.29 -13.45
C TYR A 451 22.90 16.35 -14.64
N SER A 452 22.00 15.38 -14.76
CA SER A 452 21.89 14.46 -15.89
C SER A 452 20.44 14.47 -16.40
N ASP A 453 20.30 14.49 -17.73
CA ASP A 453 19.01 14.39 -18.44
C ASP A 453 18.79 12.99 -19.04
N ASP A 454 19.68 12.04 -18.76
CA ASP A 454 19.73 10.70 -19.36
C ASP A 454 20.01 9.60 -18.31
N ASP A 455 19.40 9.74 -17.13
CA ASP A 455 19.48 8.78 -16.01
C ASP A 455 20.93 8.43 -15.61
N GLY A 456 21.77 9.45 -15.57
CA GLY A 456 23.15 9.38 -15.11
C GLY A 456 24.17 8.91 -16.16
N ALA A 457 23.80 8.78 -17.45
CA ALA A 457 24.74 8.40 -18.50
C ALA A 457 25.79 9.49 -18.75
N THR A 458 25.32 10.73 -18.84
CA THR A 458 26.14 11.92 -19.01
C THR A 458 25.75 12.97 -17.97
N TRP A 459 26.70 13.84 -17.65
CA TRP A 459 26.56 14.86 -16.61
C TRP A 459 26.95 16.22 -17.16
N SER A 460 26.30 17.27 -16.69
CA SER A 460 26.67 18.66 -16.99
C SER A 460 27.97 19.07 -16.29
N SER A 461 28.63 20.12 -16.78
CA SER A 461 29.67 20.79 -15.98
C SER A 461 29.07 21.29 -14.65
N PRO A 462 29.73 21.07 -13.50
CA PRO A 462 29.20 21.47 -12.20
C PRO A 462 29.06 23.00 -12.09
N GLN A 463 27.95 23.42 -11.48
CA GLN A 463 27.64 24.80 -11.14
C GLN A 463 27.88 25.05 -9.65
N ASP A 464 28.58 26.13 -9.31
CA ASP A 464 28.76 26.56 -7.93
C ASP A 464 27.52 27.31 -7.42
N ILE A 465 26.80 26.70 -6.48
CA ILE A 465 25.59 27.29 -5.86
C ILE A 465 25.86 27.92 -4.49
N THR A 466 27.10 27.85 -3.99
CA THR A 466 27.52 28.34 -2.67
C THR A 466 26.99 29.73 -2.31
N PRO A 467 27.10 30.78 -3.17
CA PRO A 467 26.66 32.12 -2.79
C PRO A 467 25.14 32.27 -2.64
N GLN A 468 24.35 31.27 -3.06
CA GLN A 468 22.90 31.27 -2.90
C GLN A 468 22.45 30.72 -1.53
N VAL A 469 23.26 29.83 -0.92
CA VAL A 469 22.83 29.02 0.24
C VAL A 469 23.74 29.14 1.46
N LYS A 470 25.00 29.57 1.29
CA LYS A 470 25.97 29.75 2.37
C LYS A 470 25.97 31.19 2.87
N GLU A 471 26.07 31.36 4.19
CA GLU A 471 26.22 32.68 4.82
C GLU A 471 27.69 33.01 5.07
N GLU A 472 28.05 34.31 5.06
CA GLU A 472 29.44 34.76 5.28
C GLU A 472 30.04 34.32 6.64
N TRP A 473 29.21 34.13 7.66
CA TRP A 473 29.67 33.71 8.99
C TRP A 473 29.88 32.19 9.11
N MET A 474 29.41 31.39 8.14
CA MET A 474 29.57 29.95 8.18
C MET A 474 31.00 29.58 7.82
N ARG A 475 31.61 28.72 8.65
CA ARG A 475 32.93 28.16 8.31
C ARG A 475 32.75 27.11 7.23
N PHE A 476 31.88 26.13 7.50
CA PHE A 476 31.55 25.05 6.59
C PHE A 476 30.04 25.07 6.27
N LEU A 477 29.70 24.72 5.05
CA LEU A 477 28.39 24.26 4.61
C LEU A 477 28.66 23.13 3.60
N GLY A 478 28.01 22.00 3.79
CA GLY A 478 28.12 20.83 2.92
C GLY A 478 26.87 19.97 2.95
N THR A 479 26.88 18.89 2.16
CA THR A 479 25.72 18.01 1.98
C THR A 479 25.40 17.18 3.23
N GLY A 480 24.14 16.79 3.38
CA GLY A 480 23.77 15.60 4.15
C GLY A 480 23.75 14.41 3.19
N PRO A 481 24.79 13.58 3.10
CA PRO A 481 24.91 12.58 2.03
C PRO A 481 23.78 11.55 2.08
N GLY A 482 23.40 11.05 0.90
CA GLY A 482 22.24 10.18 0.70
C GLY A 482 21.36 10.70 -0.43
N THR A 483 20.08 10.95 -0.16
CA THR A 483 19.12 11.47 -1.16
C THR A 483 18.37 12.71 -0.68
N GLY A 484 18.01 13.57 -1.64
CA GLY A 484 16.97 14.57 -1.50
C GLY A 484 15.63 14.07 -2.05
N ILE A 485 14.61 14.92 -1.98
CA ILE A 485 13.27 14.59 -2.48
C ILE A 485 12.70 15.74 -3.31
N GLN A 486 11.78 15.40 -4.21
CA GLN A 486 10.80 16.36 -4.72
C GLN A 486 9.53 16.30 -3.87
N LEU A 487 9.12 17.45 -3.33
CA LEU A 487 7.89 17.60 -2.57
C LEU A 487 6.66 17.52 -3.48
N LYS A 488 5.48 17.27 -2.89
CA LYS A 488 4.19 17.25 -3.59
C LYS A 488 3.87 18.55 -4.34
N ASN A 489 4.41 19.68 -3.89
CA ASN A 489 4.25 20.97 -4.57
C ASN A 489 5.23 21.19 -5.74
N GLY A 490 6.11 20.23 -6.03
CA GLY A 490 7.11 20.29 -7.10
C GLY A 490 8.48 20.80 -6.67
N ASN A 491 8.63 21.36 -5.46
CA ASN A 491 9.90 21.88 -4.97
C ASN A 491 10.92 20.75 -4.79
N LEU A 492 12.17 21.01 -5.16
CA LEU A 492 13.29 20.11 -4.90
C LEU A 492 13.93 20.47 -3.56
N VAL A 493 14.26 19.46 -2.76
CA VAL A 493 14.79 19.63 -1.41
C VAL A 493 16.00 18.73 -1.22
N LEU A 494 17.13 19.31 -0.84
CA LEU A 494 18.37 18.60 -0.54
C LEU A 494 18.84 18.90 0.90
N PRO A 495 19.19 17.89 1.70
CA PRO A 495 19.73 18.10 3.04
C PRO A 495 21.16 18.64 3.00
N VAL A 496 21.46 19.55 3.92
CA VAL A 496 22.78 20.15 4.13
C VAL A 496 23.05 20.33 5.62
N TYR A 497 24.31 20.50 6.02
CA TYR A 497 24.66 20.93 7.36
C TYR A 497 25.81 21.94 7.31
N PHE A 498 25.90 22.77 8.35
CA PHE A 498 26.88 23.84 8.42
C PHE A 498 27.48 23.97 9.82
N THR A 499 28.60 24.71 9.90
CA THR A 499 29.21 25.07 11.17
C THR A 499 29.34 26.57 11.37
N ASN A 500 29.20 26.97 12.63
CA ASN A 500 29.47 28.34 13.07
C ASN A 500 30.96 28.54 13.43
N ARG A 501 31.29 29.74 13.90
CA ARG A 501 32.65 30.12 14.32
C ARG A 501 33.26 29.19 15.37
N ASP A 502 32.41 28.65 16.26
CA ASP A 502 32.79 27.77 17.37
C ASP A 502 32.81 26.28 16.97
N ASN A 503 32.76 25.99 15.66
CA ASN A 503 32.71 24.65 15.06
C ASN A 503 31.48 23.82 15.48
N LYS A 504 30.39 24.48 15.91
CA LYS A 504 29.14 23.79 16.24
C LYS A 504 28.31 23.55 15.00
N GLN A 505 27.74 22.37 14.94
CA GLN A 505 27.08 21.84 13.75
C GLN A 505 25.56 22.03 13.82
N SER A 506 24.97 22.40 12.69
CA SER A 506 23.52 22.51 12.54
C SER A 506 23.08 22.04 11.15
N ALA A 507 21.97 21.30 11.09
CA ALA A 507 21.36 20.80 9.86
C ALA A 507 20.39 21.82 9.26
N ALA A 508 20.22 21.81 7.94
CA ALA A 508 19.21 22.57 7.22
C ALA A 508 18.85 21.87 5.90
N LEU A 509 17.92 22.44 5.16
CA LEU A 509 17.57 22.02 3.80
C LEU A 509 17.86 23.17 2.84
N ILE A 510 18.33 22.84 1.63
CA ILE A 510 18.29 23.77 0.50
C ILE A 510 17.11 23.41 -0.40
N ILE A 511 16.42 24.42 -0.91
CA ILE A 511 15.13 24.30 -1.57
C ILE A 511 15.19 25.04 -2.91
N SER A 512 14.72 24.39 -3.97
CA SER A 512 14.50 25.02 -5.27
C SER A 512 13.03 24.96 -5.64
N GLU A 513 12.47 26.09 -6.04
CA GLU A 513 11.06 26.25 -6.45
C GLU A 513 10.90 26.39 -7.97
N ASP A 514 12.00 26.36 -8.72
CA ASP A 514 12.06 26.68 -10.15
C ASP A 514 12.72 25.59 -11.02
N GLY A 515 12.69 24.35 -10.53
CA GLY A 515 13.24 23.18 -11.22
C GLY A 515 14.77 23.11 -11.16
N GLY A 516 15.37 23.56 -10.06
CA GLY A 516 16.81 23.46 -9.79
C GLY A 516 17.65 24.62 -10.33
N LYS A 517 17.05 25.72 -10.80
CA LYS A 517 17.78 26.87 -11.37
C LYS A 517 18.32 27.79 -10.28
N THR A 518 17.53 28.02 -9.24
CA THR A 518 17.93 28.78 -8.05
C THR A 518 17.63 28.00 -6.78
N TRP A 519 18.44 28.24 -5.74
CA TRP A 519 18.38 27.53 -4.47
C TRP A 519 18.40 28.53 -3.31
N LYS A 520 17.64 28.23 -2.27
CA LYS A 520 17.65 28.97 -0.99
C LYS A 520 17.81 28.01 0.16
N ARG A 521 18.48 28.42 1.22
CA ARG A 521 18.61 27.61 2.45
C ARG A 521 17.48 27.95 3.42
N GLY A 522 16.76 26.93 3.90
CA GLY A 522 15.79 27.06 4.99
C GLY A 522 16.46 27.30 6.36
N ALA A 523 15.64 27.58 7.38
CA ALA A 523 16.13 27.64 8.75
C ALA A 523 16.62 26.25 9.22
N SER A 524 17.51 26.25 10.21
CA SER A 524 17.86 25.03 10.94
C SER A 524 16.81 24.71 12.01
N PRO A 525 16.56 23.44 12.38
CA PRO A 525 15.78 23.15 13.59
C PRO A 525 16.41 23.75 14.85
N ASN A 526 17.72 23.94 14.86
CA ASN A 526 18.41 24.63 15.94
C ASN A 526 18.05 26.11 16.01
N ASP A 527 17.67 26.76 14.90
CA ASP A 527 17.21 28.16 14.93
C ASP A 527 15.88 28.30 15.68
N ALA A 528 14.96 27.34 15.50
CA ALA A 528 13.69 27.33 16.22
C ALA A 528 13.85 26.90 17.68
N TYR A 529 14.68 25.89 17.95
CA TYR A 529 14.87 25.34 19.29
C TYR A 529 15.72 26.24 20.21
N LEU A 530 16.65 27.03 19.63
CA LEU A 530 17.60 27.89 20.35
C LEU A 530 17.38 29.38 20.03
N ASP A 531 16.14 29.76 19.70
CA ASP A 531 15.75 31.14 19.40
C ASP A 531 16.17 32.14 20.48
N GLU A 532 16.10 31.74 21.76
CA GLU A 532 16.49 32.54 22.93
C GLU A 532 17.95 33.01 22.92
N ILE A 533 18.85 32.28 22.26
CA ILE A 533 20.28 32.63 22.13
C ILE A 533 20.63 33.11 20.72
N GLY A 534 19.64 33.29 19.83
CA GLY A 534 19.85 33.71 18.44
C GLY A 534 20.16 32.57 17.46
N GLY A 535 19.79 31.33 17.80
CA GLY A 535 19.80 30.18 16.88
C GLY A 535 21.18 29.55 16.63
N ALA A 536 21.28 28.81 15.51
CA ALA A 536 22.44 27.99 15.15
C ALA A 536 23.76 28.80 15.05
N ARG A 537 23.66 30.08 14.68
CA ARG A 537 24.83 30.98 14.58
C ARG A 537 25.58 31.11 15.91
N TYR A 538 24.88 31.08 17.04
CA TYR A 538 25.44 31.29 18.38
C TYR A 538 25.41 30.02 19.25
N LEU A 539 25.17 28.85 18.65
CA LEU A 539 25.26 27.57 19.34
C LEU A 539 26.67 27.35 19.93
N GLN A 540 26.74 26.93 21.19
CA GLN A 540 28.00 26.61 21.90
C GLN A 540 28.03 25.22 22.54
N ASP A 541 26.87 24.60 22.77
CA ASP A 541 26.76 23.31 23.46
C ASP A 541 26.68 22.13 22.47
N ASN A 542 27.57 21.16 22.66
CA ASN A 542 27.61 19.94 21.85
C ASN A 542 26.32 19.11 21.93
N ALA A 543 25.56 19.23 23.02
CA ALA A 543 24.34 18.46 23.25
C ALA A 543 23.21 18.77 22.24
N TYR A 544 23.28 19.93 21.57
CA TYR A 544 22.26 20.36 20.59
C TYR A 544 22.74 20.28 19.14
N GLU A 545 23.95 19.78 18.88
CA GLU A 545 24.45 19.63 17.50
C GLU A 545 23.53 18.71 16.68
N LEU A 546 23.23 19.16 15.46
CA LEU A 546 22.57 18.38 14.42
C LEU A 546 23.47 18.44 13.18
N THR A 547 23.71 17.31 12.55
CA THR A 547 24.66 17.20 11.42
C THR A 547 23.95 16.63 10.19
N GLU A 548 24.63 15.77 9.43
CA GLU A 548 24.05 14.98 8.32
C GLU A 548 22.64 14.48 8.62
N SER A 549 21.74 14.65 7.66
CA SER A 549 20.32 14.37 7.81
C SER A 549 19.70 13.85 6.53
N GLN A 550 18.56 13.19 6.67
CA GLN A 550 17.70 12.77 5.56
C GLN A 550 16.26 13.22 5.82
N VAL A 551 15.44 13.27 4.76
CA VAL A 551 14.13 13.92 4.81
C VAL A 551 13.06 13.11 4.08
N ILE A 552 11.85 13.10 4.62
CA ILE A 552 10.65 12.56 3.96
C ILE A 552 9.49 13.55 4.08
N GLU A 553 8.58 13.51 3.11
CA GLU A 553 7.30 14.23 3.15
C GLU A 553 6.15 13.26 3.37
N LEU A 554 5.44 13.43 4.48
CA LEU A 554 4.29 12.63 4.85
C LEU A 554 3.05 13.01 4.03
N ASP A 555 2.04 12.14 4.03
CA ASP A 555 0.85 12.39 3.22
C ASP A 555 0.05 13.62 3.62
N ASN A 556 0.10 13.97 4.90
CA ASN A 556 -0.52 15.15 5.49
C ASN A 556 0.26 16.46 5.23
N GLY A 557 1.36 16.42 4.46
CA GLY A 557 2.18 17.58 4.11
C GLY A 557 3.26 17.94 5.14
N GLN A 558 3.36 17.20 6.25
CA GLN A 558 4.47 17.37 7.19
C GLN A 558 5.77 16.88 6.57
N LEU A 559 6.82 17.68 6.69
CA LEU A 559 8.18 17.28 6.36
C LEU A 559 8.90 16.83 7.63
N LYS A 560 9.47 15.62 7.61
CA LYS A 560 10.23 15.06 8.75
C LYS A 560 11.71 14.99 8.38
N MET A 561 12.57 15.57 9.22
CA MET A 561 14.02 15.46 9.08
C MET A 561 14.62 14.63 10.20
N PHE A 562 15.39 13.63 9.80
CA PHE A 562 16.09 12.67 10.65
C PHE A 562 17.56 13.08 10.70
N SER A 563 18.08 13.43 11.87
CA SER A 563 19.40 14.05 12.00
C SER A 563 20.34 13.25 12.89
N ARG A 564 21.57 13.09 12.40
CA ARG A 564 22.71 12.61 13.18
C ARG A 564 23.06 13.61 14.27
N ASN A 565 23.39 13.11 15.46
CA ASN A 565 23.62 13.92 16.65
C ASN A 565 24.41 13.16 17.74
N ARG A 566 24.67 13.82 18.87
CA ARG A 566 25.50 13.26 19.97
C ARG A 566 24.72 12.57 21.09
N SER A 567 23.41 12.37 20.95
CA SER A 567 22.56 11.83 22.02
C SER A 567 22.50 10.30 22.08
N GLY A 568 23.05 9.60 21.07
CA GLY A 568 22.96 8.14 20.95
C GLY A 568 21.66 7.64 20.30
N ARG A 569 20.75 8.56 19.93
CA ARG A 569 19.44 8.28 19.33
C ARG A 569 19.18 9.26 18.21
N VAL A 570 18.38 8.86 17.22
CA VAL A 570 18.01 9.75 16.11
C VAL A 570 17.16 10.91 16.63
N ILE A 571 17.47 12.14 16.20
CA ILE A 571 16.62 13.30 16.44
C ILE A 571 15.74 13.52 15.21
N ILE A 572 14.43 13.61 15.43
CA ILE A 572 13.44 13.89 14.40
C ILE A 572 12.87 15.29 14.63
N SER A 573 12.83 16.10 13.56
CA SER A 573 12.24 17.45 13.55
C SER A 573 11.12 17.54 12.51
N THR A 574 10.10 18.36 12.78
CA THR A 574 8.94 18.54 11.89
C THR A 574 8.86 19.95 11.31
N SER A 575 8.59 20.05 10.01
CA SER A 575 8.27 21.29 9.29
C SER A 575 6.92 21.18 8.61
N TYR A 576 6.22 22.32 8.48
CA TYR A 576 4.89 22.45 7.89
C TYR A 576 4.87 23.33 6.63
N ASP A 577 6.04 23.83 6.20
CA ASP A 577 6.19 24.79 5.11
C ASP A 577 7.27 24.39 4.10
N GLY A 578 7.46 23.07 3.93
CA GLY A 578 8.42 22.52 2.98
C GLY A 578 9.88 22.70 3.39
N GLY A 579 10.16 22.83 4.68
CA GLY A 579 11.53 22.92 5.21
C GLY A 579 12.06 24.35 5.36
N MET A 580 11.23 25.37 5.14
CA MET A 580 11.64 26.76 5.33
C MET A 580 11.78 27.12 6.82
N THR A 581 10.88 26.61 7.66
CA THR A 581 10.93 26.75 9.13
C THR A 581 10.62 25.43 9.83
N TRP A 582 10.92 25.34 11.14
CA TRP A 582 10.77 24.12 11.95
C TRP A 582 9.93 24.40 13.21
N ALA A 583 9.12 23.42 13.61
CA ALA A 583 8.29 23.51 14.80
C ALA A 583 9.12 23.33 16.08
N LYS A 584 9.18 24.39 16.92
CA LYS A 584 9.98 24.45 18.15
C LYS A 584 9.75 23.27 19.11
N ASN A 585 8.50 22.83 19.28
CA ASN A 585 8.12 21.78 20.24
C ASN A 585 8.00 20.37 19.63
N GLU A 586 8.34 20.20 18.35
CA GLU A 586 8.24 18.91 17.64
C GLU A 586 9.61 18.41 17.17
N ARG A 587 10.63 18.69 17.98
CA ARG A 587 11.97 18.10 17.92
C ARG A 587 12.12 17.14 19.08
N PHE A 588 12.28 15.84 18.81
CA PHE A 588 12.40 14.83 19.86
C PHE A 588 13.43 13.75 19.51
N ARG A 589 13.88 13.02 20.53
CA ARG A 589 14.75 11.85 20.40
C ARG A 589 13.87 10.63 20.24
N ASP A 590 14.07 9.85 19.19
CA ASP A 590 13.27 8.65 18.93
C ASP A 590 13.59 7.55 19.97
N SER A 591 12.55 6.91 20.50
CA SER A 591 12.67 5.89 21.56
C SER A 591 13.14 4.53 21.05
N VAL A 592 13.08 4.29 19.74
CA VAL A 592 13.49 3.03 19.10
C VAL A 592 14.80 3.23 18.33
N LEU A 593 14.90 4.27 17.49
CA LEU A 593 16.02 4.45 16.58
C LEU A 593 17.30 4.93 17.28
N LEU A 594 18.34 4.09 17.24
CA LEU A 594 19.68 4.40 17.75
C LEU A 594 20.50 5.18 16.70
N ASP A 595 21.43 6.00 17.20
CA ASP A 595 22.41 6.71 16.38
C ASP A 595 23.79 6.69 17.06
N PRO A 596 24.74 5.87 16.60
CA PRO A 596 26.13 5.85 17.10
C PRO A 596 26.99 6.96 16.50
N TYR A 597 26.40 8.09 16.12
CA TYR A 597 27.03 9.15 15.35
C TYR A 597 27.44 8.64 13.95
N SER A 598 26.44 8.18 13.19
CA SER A 598 26.55 7.76 11.78
C SER A 598 25.51 8.46 10.92
N GLN A 599 25.80 8.66 9.63
CA GLN A 599 24.74 8.99 8.68
C GLN A 599 23.74 7.84 8.61
N MET A 600 22.47 8.20 8.38
CA MET A 600 21.32 7.30 8.31
C MET A 600 20.58 7.50 6.98
N SER A 601 19.76 6.53 6.59
CA SER A 601 18.87 6.65 5.45
C SER A 601 17.41 6.45 5.84
N VAL A 602 16.51 7.19 5.20
CA VAL A 602 15.06 7.03 5.37
C VAL A 602 14.34 7.33 4.06
N ILE A 603 13.34 6.52 3.73
CA ILE A 603 12.46 6.74 2.58
C ILE A 603 11.01 6.52 3.00
N LYS A 604 10.10 7.28 2.38
CA LYS A 604 8.68 6.96 2.42
C LYS A 604 8.40 5.88 1.39
N TYR A 605 7.75 4.80 1.81
CA TYR A 605 7.31 3.78 0.88
C TYR A 605 6.09 4.28 0.09
N SER A 606 6.12 4.14 -1.24
CA SER A 606 5.14 4.79 -2.12
C SER A 606 3.71 4.27 -1.97
N LYS A 607 3.54 2.99 -1.58
CA LYS A 607 2.23 2.37 -1.39
C LYS A 607 1.76 2.42 0.06
N LYS A 608 0.44 2.51 0.22
CA LYS A 608 -0.22 2.33 1.50
C LYS A 608 -0.48 0.85 1.74
N ILE A 609 -0.38 0.44 3.00
CA ILE A 609 -0.71 -0.91 3.46
C ILE A 609 -1.83 -0.75 4.47
N ARG A 610 -2.96 -1.44 4.30
CA ARG A 610 -4.16 -1.26 5.14
C ARG A 610 -4.63 0.20 5.21
N GLY A 611 -4.44 0.94 4.12
CA GLY A 611 -4.74 2.38 4.03
C GLY A 611 -3.81 3.30 4.84
N LYS A 612 -2.70 2.79 5.41
CA LYS A 612 -1.72 3.56 6.18
C LYS A 612 -0.42 3.76 5.40
N GLU A 613 0.17 4.94 5.60
CA GLU A 613 1.48 5.29 5.05
C GLU A 613 2.60 4.60 5.85
N HIS A 614 3.68 4.21 5.17
CA HIS A 614 4.81 3.52 5.78
C HIS A 614 6.14 4.17 5.41
N VAL A 615 7.11 4.05 6.32
CA VAL A 615 8.46 4.61 6.20
C VAL A 615 9.48 3.50 6.42
N VAL A 616 10.52 3.44 5.59
CA VAL A 616 11.65 2.53 5.77
C VAL A 616 12.86 3.32 6.23
N PHE A 617 13.49 2.89 7.32
CA PHE A 617 14.66 3.55 7.92
C PHE A 617 15.81 2.55 8.08
N ALA A 618 17.05 2.96 7.81
CA ALA A 618 18.24 2.15 8.00
C ALA A 618 19.35 2.92 8.70
N ASN A 619 19.99 2.28 9.69
CA ASN A 619 21.11 2.82 10.45
C ASN A 619 21.85 1.69 11.21
N PRO A 620 23.10 1.88 11.66
CA PRO A 620 23.68 0.99 12.65
C PRO A 620 22.88 1.09 13.96
N HIS A 621 22.56 -0.07 14.53
CA HIS A 621 21.72 -0.21 15.71
C HIS A 621 22.54 -0.75 16.89
N ALA A 622 23.58 0.00 17.25
CA ALA A 622 24.48 -0.26 18.37
C ALA A 622 25.07 1.05 18.90
N SER A 623 25.92 0.99 19.93
CA SER A 623 26.66 2.16 20.45
C SER A 623 27.85 2.59 19.56
N ASN A 624 28.18 1.77 18.56
CA ASN A 624 29.19 2.02 17.54
C ASN A 624 28.61 1.65 16.16
N ARG A 625 29.40 1.87 15.09
CA ARG A 625 28.99 1.59 13.69
C ARG A 625 29.02 0.10 13.35
N THR A 626 28.15 -0.66 14.01
CA THR A 626 27.92 -2.09 13.78
C THR A 626 26.42 -2.40 13.89
N ASN A 627 26.03 -3.62 13.56
CA ASN A 627 24.66 -4.11 13.69
C ASN A 627 23.65 -3.30 12.86
N GLY A 628 23.83 -3.30 11.55
CA GLY A 628 22.95 -2.60 10.61
C GLY A 628 21.55 -3.21 10.57
N MET A 629 20.53 -2.37 10.81
CA MET A 629 19.12 -2.77 10.80
C MET A 629 18.33 -1.91 9.82
N ALA A 630 17.34 -2.51 9.15
CA ALA A 630 16.27 -1.78 8.48
C ALA A 630 14.97 -1.90 9.29
N TRP A 631 14.23 -0.80 9.40
CA TRP A 631 13.00 -0.67 10.17
C TRP A 631 11.84 -0.23 9.28
N LEU A 632 10.65 -0.75 9.54
CA LEU A 632 9.39 -0.30 8.93
C LEU A 632 8.55 0.41 9.98
N GLY A 633 8.27 1.69 9.74
CA GLY A 633 7.43 2.55 10.57
C GLY A 633 6.06 2.77 9.93
N GLU A 634 4.99 2.61 10.71
CA GLU A 634 3.62 2.97 10.29
C GLU A 634 3.31 4.41 10.73
N VAL A 635 2.85 5.24 9.81
CA VAL A 635 2.52 6.64 10.08
C VAL A 635 1.10 6.76 10.64
N GLN A 636 0.99 7.45 11.77
CA GLN A 636 -0.27 7.73 12.45
C GLN A 636 -0.93 9.00 11.93
N ASP A 637 -2.21 9.21 12.27
CA ASP A 637 -3.02 10.31 11.72
C ASP A 637 -2.48 11.71 12.09
N ASP A 638 -1.74 11.83 13.21
CA ASP A 638 -1.08 13.06 13.65
C ASP A 638 0.32 13.29 13.04
N GLY A 639 0.82 12.33 12.26
CA GLY A 639 2.17 12.34 11.67
C GLY A 639 3.26 11.78 12.57
N SER A 640 2.93 11.20 13.73
CA SER A 640 3.87 10.36 14.48
C SER A 640 4.13 9.04 13.75
N ILE A 641 5.29 8.42 13.98
CA ILE A 641 5.73 7.19 13.30
C ILE A 641 5.93 6.10 14.34
N GLU A 642 5.26 4.98 14.17
CA GLU A 642 5.39 3.80 15.03
C GLU A 642 6.26 2.74 14.37
N TRP A 643 7.47 2.53 14.88
CA TRP A 643 8.43 1.53 14.37
C TRP A 643 8.04 0.12 14.82
N LYS A 644 7.37 -0.64 13.96
CA LYS A 644 6.77 -1.95 14.31
C LYS A 644 7.63 -3.14 13.94
N TYR A 645 8.33 -3.05 12.82
CA TYR A 645 9.01 -4.20 12.20
C TYR A 645 10.45 -3.85 11.86
N ASN A 646 11.32 -4.85 11.88
CA ASN A 646 12.72 -4.70 11.51
C ASN A 646 13.29 -5.99 10.92
N THR A 647 14.45 -5.87 10.27
CA THR A 647 15.25 -6.98 9.77
C THR A 647 16.73 -6.63 9.90
N LEU A 648 17.55 -7.63 10.20
CA LEU A 648 19.01 -7.50 10.26
C LEU A 648 19.59 -7.44 8.85
N ILE A 649 20.35 -6.39 8.55
CA ILE A 649 21.10 -6.24 7.30
C ILE A 649 22.52 -6.78 7.45
N SER A 650 23.18 -6.46 8.56
CA SER A 650 24.53 -6.95 8.84
C SER A 650 24.78 -6.96 10.35
N GLY A 651 25.10 -8.13 10.91
CA GLY A 651 25.52 -8.26 12.31
C GLY A 651 26.94 -7.72 12.58
N GLY A 652 27.68 -7.31 11.54
CA GLY A 652 29.07 -6.85 11.63
C GLY A 652 29.21 -5.34 11.48
N ALA A 653 30.31 -4.91 10.86
CA ALA A 653 30.54 -3.50 10.52
C ALA A 653 29.43 -2.98 9.60
N TYR A 654 28.86 -1.84 9.96
CA TYR A 654 27.81 -1.17 9.21
C TYR A 654 27.86 0.33 9.56
N ALA A 655 28.05 1.20 8.57
CA ALA A 655 28.20 2.64 8.78
C ALA A 655 27.26 3.46 7.88
N TYR A 656 27.79 4.32 7.00
CA TYR A 656 26.96 5.14 6.10
C TYR A 656 26.14 4.24 5.18
N ASN A 657 24.94 4.68 4.82
CA ASN A 657 24.03 3.90 4.02
C ASN A 657 23.07 4.78 3.19
N SER A 658 22.48 4.21 2.15
CA SER A 658 21.45 4.87 1.34
C SER A 658 20.42 3.84 0.88
N LEU A 659 19.16 4.12 1.18
CA LEU A 659 17.97 3.37 0.78
C LEU A 659 17.40 3.96 -0.51
N THR A 660 16.79 3.10 -1.33
CA THR A 660 15.86 3.51 -2.39
C THR A 660 14.75 2.48 -2.52
N GLU A 661 13.56 2.93 -2.94
CA GLU A 661 12.49 2.03 -3.37
C GLU A 661 12.76 1.65 -4.84
N LEU A 662 12.86 0.36 -5.11
CA LEU A 662 13.09 -0.17 -6.46
C LEU A 662 11.80 -0.16 -7.29
N PRO A 663 11.87 -0.24 -8.63
CA PRO A 663 10.69 -0.13 -9.48
C PRO A 663 9.62 -1.20 -9.23
N ASN A 664 10.04 -2.38 -8.78
CA ASN A 664 9.15 -3.49 -8.42
C ASN A 664 8.57 -3.36 -6.99
N GLY A 665 8.92 -2.31 -6.24
CA GLY A 665 8.47 -2.12 -4.85
C GLY A 665 9.33 -2.82 -3.79
N ASP A 666 10.43 -3.48 -4.18
CA ASP A 666 11.45 -3.92 -3.24
C ASP A 666 12.30 -2.74 -2.76
N VAL A 667 13.16 -2.96 -1.77
CA VAL A 667 14.06 -1.97 -1.21
C VAL A 667 15.50 -2.32 -1.58
N GLY A 668 16.20 -1.36 -2.18
CA GLY A 668 17.64 -1.43 -2.40
C GLY A 668 18.37 -0.68 -1.29
N LEU A 669 19.47 -1.25 -0.79
CA LEU A 669 20.27 -0.66 0.28
C LEU A 669 21.76 -0.81 -0.01
N LEU A 670 22.44 0.33 -0.17
CA LEU A 670 23.89 0.42 -0.33
C LEU A 670 24.50 0.89 1.00
N TYR A 671 25.53 0.22 1.51
CA TYR A 671 26.10 0.56 2.82
C TYR A 671 27.60 0.30 2.94
N GLU A 672 28.24 1.01 3.87
CA GLU A 672 29.64 0.79 4.27
C GLU A 672 29.77 -0.44 5.18
N GLY A 673 30.39 -1.50 4.67
CA GLY A 673 30.61 -2.77 5.36
C GLY A 673 32.05 -2.97 5.86
N ALA A 674 32.40 -4.22 6.13
CA ALA A 674 33.72 -4.58 6.67
C ALA A 674 34.86 -4.35 5.66
N ASN A 675 36.07 -4.08 6.18
CA ASN A 675 37.29 -3.90 5.38
C ASN A 675 37.19 -2.83 4.28
N GLY A 676 36.33 -1.82 4.47
CA GLY A 676 36.15 -0.71 3.53
C GLY A 676 35.42 -1.08 2.24
N ARG A 677 34.68 -2.20 2.24
CA ARG A 677 33.80 -2.62 1.14
C ARG A 677 32.47 -1.86 1.23
N ILE A 678 31.97 -1.42 0.08
CA ILE A 678 30.60 -0.92 -0.06
C ILE A 678 29.75 -2.08 -0.53
N GLU A 679 28.82 -2.50 0.30
CA GLU A 679 27.96 -3.65 0.10
C GLU A 679 26.57 -3.20 -0.36
N TYR A 680 25.96 -3.97 -1.25
CA TYR A 680 24.61 -3.77 -1.75
C TYR A 680 23.75 -4.98 -1.41
N VAL A 681 22.54 -4.74 -0.91
CA VAL A 681 21.52 -5.77 -0.67
C VAL A 681 20.18 -5.31 -1.21
N ARG A 682 19.32 -6.28 -1.53
CA ARG A 682 17.90 -6.07 -1.83
C ARG A 682 17.05 -6.90 -0.90
N PHE A 683 15.97 -6.33 -0.42
CA PHE A 683 14.96 -7.06 0.33
C PHE A 683 13.56 -6.56 0.01
N ASN A 684 12.57 -7.45 0.11
CA ASN A 684 11.16 -7.08 -0.04
C ASN A 684 10.54 -6.75 1.32
N LEU A 685 9.42 -6.02 1.35
CA LEU A 685 8.76 -5.70 2.63
C LEU A 685 8.24 -6.93 3.38
N GLN A 686 8.07 -8.07 2.70
CA GLN A 686 7.74 -9.33 3.36
C GLN A 686 8.83 -9.76 4.38
N ASP A 687 10.11 -9.42 4.13
CA ASP A 687 11.22 -9.67 5.07
C ASP A 687 11.05 -8.94 6.42
N LEU A 688 10.34 -7.82 6.41
CA LEU A 688 10.01 -7.05 7.61
C LEU A 688 8.70 -7.56 8.26
N LEU A 689 7.71 -7.93 7.44
CA LEU A 689 6.33 -8.15 7.88
C LEU A 689 5.99 -9.59 8.30
N TRP A 690 6.83 -10.58 7.97
CA TRP A 690 6.51 -12.01 8.18
C TRP A 690 6.20 -12.40 9.64
N HIS A 691 6.70 -11.63 10.60
CA HIS A 691 6.64 -11.92 12.03
C HIS A 691 5.22 -12.08 12.61
N ASP A 692 4.23 -11.38 12.05
CA ASP A 692 2.84 -11.35 12.54
C ASP A 692 1.88 -12.17 11.65
N ASN A 693 2.40 -13.19 10.97
CA ASN A 693 1.66 -13.98 9.97
C ASN A 693 1.06 -13.10 8.85
N LEU A 694 1.69 -11.95 8.58
CA LEU A 694 1.32 -11.09 7.47
C LEU A 694 1.95 -11.61 6.19
N ILE A 695 1.14 -11.73 5.15
CA ILE A 695 1.56 -12.03 3.79
C ILE A 695 1.40 -10.74 2.99
N TYR A 696 2.48 -10.00 2.80
CA TYR A 696 2.48 -8.76 2.02
C TYR A 696 2.89 -9.03 0.58
N ARG A 697 2.11 -8.51 -0.37
CA ARG A 697 2.47 -8.49 -1.79
C ARG A 697 2.21 -7.13 -2.39
N ASP A 698 3.14 -6.70 -3.23
CA ASP A 698 3.04 -5.47 -4.03
C ASP A 698 2.68 -5.86 -5.47
N ALA A 699 1.66 -5.24 -6.05
CA ALA A 699 1.25 -5.53 -7.43
C ALA A 699 2.33 -5.28 -8.50
N ARG A 700 3.38 -4.50 -8.18
CA ARG A 700 4.53 -4.28 -9.05
C ARG A 700 5.54 -5.44 -9.02
N ASN A 701 5.48 -6.28 -7.98
CA ASN A 701 6.35 -7.43 -7.84
C ASN A 701 5.60 -8.72 -8.18
N THR A 702 5.91 -9.29 -9.33
CA THR A 702 5.42 -10.62 -9.75
C THR A 702 6.40 -11.74 -9.38
N GLU A 703 7.57 -11.39 -8.84
CA GLU A 703 8.55 -12.33 -8.32
C GLU A 703 8.17 -12.66 -6.86
N ASN A 704 8.31 -13.92 -6.43
CA ASN A 704 8.01 -14.36 -5.06
C ASN A 704 6.51 -14.35 -4.65
N GLN A 705 5.58 -14.52 -5.59
CA GLN A 705 4.15 -14.62 -5.29
C GLN A 705 3.78 -15.89 -4.52
N ASN A 706 4.51 -16.98 -4.73
CA ASN A 706 4.22 -18.28 -4.13
C ASN A 706 4.39 -18.26 -2.60
N VAL A 707 3.42 -18.88 -1.92
CA VAL A 707 3.42 -19.16 -0.49
C VAL A 707 3.22 -20.66 -0.32
N SER A 708 4.23 -21.35 0.25
CA SER A 708 4.27 -22.82 0.37
C SER A 708 4.16 -23.31 1.81
N LEU A 709 3.42 -22.57 2.64
CA LEU A 709 3.14 -22.96 4.02
C LEU A 709 2.12 -24.09 4.01
N ASP A 710 2.55 -25.31 4.36
CA ASP A 710 1.68 -26.46 4.61
C ASP A 710 1.83 -26.86 6.09
N ASN A 711 0.75 -26.72 6.86
CA ASN A 711 0.70 -27.16 8.24
C ASN A 711 -0.14 -28.44 8.35
N ASP A 712 0.55 -29.58 8.41
CA ASP A 712 -0.06 -30.91 8.54
C ASP A 712 -0.50 -31.22 9.99
N ASN A 713 -0.25 -30.32 10.96
CA ASN A 713 -0.61 -30.53 12.35
C ASN A 713 -1.88 -29.74 12.74
N PRO A 714 -3.05 -30.41 12.87
CA PRO A 714 -4.30 -29.74 13.20
C PRO A 714 -4.29 -29.04 14.57
N ALA A 715 -3.41 -29.43 15.50
CA ALA A 715 -3.30 -28.75 16.79
C ALA A 715 -2.64 -27.35 16.68
N ARG A 716 -2.01 -27.03 15.54
CA ARG A 716 -1.19 -25.83 15.31
C ARG A 716 -1.83 -24.82 14.37
N GLY A 717 -3.12 -24.91 14.04
CA GLY A 717 -3.75 -24.01 13.06
C GLY A 717 -3.51 -22.53 13.38
N GLU A 718 -2.82 -21.83 12.47
CA GLU A 718 -2.54 -20.39 12.58
C GLU A 718 -3.47 -19.57 11.68
N VAL A 719 -3.56 -18.26 11.92
CA VAL A 719 -4.26 -17.33 11.03
C VAL A 719 -3.25 -16.44 10.34
N PHE A 720 -3.30 -16.42 9.00
CA PHE A 720 -2.51 -15.54 8.16
C PHE A 720 -3.35 -14.39 7.61
N TYR A 721 -2.71 -13.25 7.35
CA TYR A 721 -3.38 -12.06 6.82
C TYR A 721 -2.72 -11.64 5.52
N LYS A 722 -3.42 -11.79 4.40
CA LYS A 722 -2.99 -11.28 3.11
C LYS A 722 -3.29 -9.78 3.02
N ILE A 723 -2.23 -8.98 2.87
CA ILE A 723 -2.24 -7.52 2.80
C ILE A 723 -1.44 -7.03 1.58
N GLY A 724 -1.54 -5.72 1.29
CA GLY A 724 -0.96 -5.15 0.08
C GLY A 724 -1.76 -5.49 -1.17
N ASP A 725 -1.60 -4.69 -2.21
CA ASP A 725 -2.43 -4.76 -3.42
C ASP A 725 -2.04 -5.87 -4.40
N GLY A 726 -0.89 -6.53 -4.19
CA GLY A 726 -0.40 -7.61 -5.05
C GLY A 726 -1.08 -8.95 -4.81
N GLU A 727 -0.71 -9.92 -5.65
CA GLU A 727 -1.19 -11.29 -5.60
C GLU A 727 -0.26 -12.20 -4.79
N MET A 728 -0.84 -13.00 -3.89
CA MET A 728 -0.19 -14.19 -3.35
C MET A 728 -0.75 -15.44 -4.03
N ILE A 729 0.08 -16.47 -4.21
CA ILE A 729 -0.34 -17.76 -4.76
C ILE A 729 -0.05 -18.84 -3.71
N LYS A 730 -1.08 -19.39 -3.07
CA LYS A 730 -0.95 -20.51 -2.14
C LYS A 730 -0.68 -21.78 -2.96
N VAL A 731 0.51 -22.34 -2.80
CA VAL A 731 0.95 -23.61 -3.40
C VAL A 731 1.27 -24.60 -2.29
N GLY A 732 1.32 -25.89 -2.62
CA GLY A 732 1.56 -26.95 -1.64
C GLY A 732 0.82 -28.23 -1.99
N ASN A 733 0.83 -29.20 -1.09
CA ASN A 733 0.12 -30.46 -1.27
C ASN A 733 -0.61 -30.90 -0.01
N GLY A 734 -1.72 -31.61 -0.17
CA GLY A 734 -2.46 -32.17 0.97
C GLY A 734 -3.34 -31.15 1.69
N ILE A 735 -3.48 -31.33 3.00
CA ILE A 735 -4.36 -30.52 3.85
C ILE A 735 -3.52 -29.51 4.63
N ASN A 736 -3.78 -28.23 4.39
CA ASN A 736 -3.32 -27.17 5.26
C ASN A 736 -4.37 -26.86 6.34
N HIS A 737 -3.95 -26.90 7.61
CA HIS A 737 -4.80 -26.61 8.77
C HIS A 737 -4.83 -25.14 9.21
N ASP A 738 -4.09 -24.25 8.53
CA ASP A 738 -4.11 -22.82 8.81
C ASP A 738 -5.32 -22.12 8.17
N SER A 739 -5.69 -20.94 8.66
CA SER A 739 -6.72 -20.07 8.08
C SER A 739 -6.10 -18.82 7.43
N LEU A 740 -6.82 -18.22 6.48
CA LEU A 740 -6.41 -17.01 5.77
C LEU A 740 -7.48 -15.92 5.87
N VAL A 741 -7.06 -14.69 6.14
CA VAL A 741 -7.88 -13.49 5.99
C VAL A 741 -7.31 -12.66 4.84
N VAL A 742 -8.08 -12.48 3.77
CA VAL A 742 -7.73 -11.65 2.62
C VAL A 742 -8.27 -10.25 2.86
N GLU A 743 -7.39 -9.36 3.35
CA GLU A 743 -7.77 -7.98 3.62
C GLU A 743 -7.59 -7.08 2.40
N GLU A 744 -6.52 -7.29 1.63
CA GLU A 744 -6.17 -6.50 0.45
C GLU A 744 -5.54 -7.37 -0.66
N GLY A 745 -5.80 -6.99 -1.90
CA GLY A 745 -5.21 -7.63 -3.08
C GLY A 745 -5.79 -9.02 -3.35
N ILE A 746 -5.00 -9.86 -4.01
CA ILE A 746 -5.45 -11.16 -4.51
C ILE A 746 -4.80 -12.29 -3.71
N ALA A 747 -5.59 -13.30 -3.34
CA ALA A 747 -5.11 -14.59 -2.89
C ALA A 747 -5.59 -15.68 -3.87
N THR A 748 -4.65 -16.30 -4.56
CA THR A 748 -4.93 -17.42 -5.48
C THR A 748 -4.63 -18.74 -4.79
N LEU A 749 -5.61 -19.64 -4.73
CA LEU A 749 -5.45 -20.98 -4.17
C LEU A 749 -5.08 -21.97 -5.26
N ALA A 750 -3.90 -22.57 -5.16
CA ALA A 750 -3.33 -23.54 -6.09
C ALA A 750 -2.65 -24.70 -5.35
N GLN A 751 -3.37 -25.25 -4.36
CA GLN A 751 -2.99 -26.46 -3.64
C GLN A 751 -3.18 -27.70 -4.53
N GLU A 752 -2.25 -28.64 -4.45
CA GLU A 752 -2.33 -29.94 -5.09
C GLU A 752 -2.77 -31.03 -4.11
N ALA A 753 -3.31 -32.14 -4.63
CA ALA A 753 -3.67 -33.27 -3.78
C ALA A 753 -2.42 -34.03 -3.30
N ASP A 754 -2.46 -34.57 -2.08
CA ASP A 754 -1.44 -35.50 -1.58
C ASP A 754 -1.58 -36.91 -2.20
N ALA A 755 -0.71 -37.83 -1.80
CA ALA A 755 -0.74 -39.22 -2.26
C ALA A 755 -2.00 -40.00 -1.86
N GLN A 756 -2.77 -39.50 -0.88
CA GLN A 756 -4.05 -40.03 -0.42
C GLN A 756 -5.24 -39.31 -1.07
N ASN A 757 -4.98 -38.40 -2.01
CA ASN A 757 -5.96 -37.57 -2.70
C ASN A 757 -6.68 -36.58 -1.78
N ASN A 758 -6.07 -36.19 -0.65
CA ASN A 758 -6.56 -35.09 0.17
C ASN A 758 -6.05 -33.76 -0.38
N LYS A 759 -6.89 -32.74 -0.35
CA LYS A 759 -6.58 -31.39 -0.87
C LYS A 759 -7.36 -30.33 -0.10
N GLN A 760 -6.65 -29.39 0.51
CA GLN A 760 -7.23 -28.23 1.17
C GLN A 760 -6.17 -27.14 1.31
N ALA A 761 -6.38 -25.99 0.66
CA ALA A 761 -5.42 -24.89 0.68
C ALA A 761 -5.33 -24.16 2.03
N TYR A 762 -6.47 -24.07 2.73
CA TYR A 762 -6.62 -23.52 4.09
C TYR A 762 -7.84 -24.14 4.77
N ALA A 763 -7.84 -24.19 6.11
CA ALA A 763 -8.98 -24.58 6.93
C ALA A 763 -10.16 -23.62 6.76
N ASP A 764 -9.92 -22.31 6.78
CA ASP A 764 -10.92 -21.26 6.51
C ASP A 764 -10.31 -20.11 5.72
N VAL A 765 -11.08 -19.48 4.84
CA VAL A 765 -10.70 -18.26 4.14
C VAL A 765 -11.77 -17.19 4.32
N PHE A 766 -11.40 -16.05 4.90
CA PHE A 766 -12.26 -14.88 5.03
C PHE A 766 -11.84 -13.82 4.01
N VAL A 767 -12.75 -13.37 3.16
CA VAL A 767 -12.48 -12.38 2.12
C VAL A 767 -13.21 -11.09 2.45
N LEU A 768 -12.45 -10.05 2.80
CA LEU A 768 -13.01 -8.74 3.15
C LEU A 768 -13.23 -7.87 1.92
N SER A 769 -13.97 -6.77 2.07
CA SER A 769 -14.33 -5.79 1.00
C SER A 769 -13.25 -5.38 -0.01
N LYS A 770 -11.95 -5.45 0.32
CA LYS A 770 -10.83 -5.11 -0.59
C LYS A 770 -9.98 -6.31 -1.01
N GLY A 771 -10.36 -7.50 -0.55
CA GLY A 771 -9.74 -8.76 -0.86
C GLY A 771 -10.45 -9.47 -2.00
N LEU A 772 -9.67 -10.23 -2.77
CA LEU A 772 -10.16 -11.14 -3.79
C LEU A 772 -9.56 -12.53 -3.55
N LEU A 773 -10.41 -13.55 -3.52
CA LEU A 773 -10.01 -14.95 -3.50
C LEU A 773 -10.20 -15.55 -4.89
N ARG A 774 -9.14 -16.10 -5.47
CA ARG A 774 -9.16 -16.76 -6.77
C ARG A 774 -8.93 -18.26 -6.61
N LEU A 775 -9.71 -19.06 -7.31
CA LEU A 775 -9.57 -20.52 -7.32
C LEU A 775 -8.82 -20.97 -8.58
N SER A 776 -7.71 -21.71 -8.44
CA SER A 776 -7.10 -22.36 -9.60
C SER A 776 -7.92 -23.57 -10.08
N SER A 777 -8.67 -24.19 -9.17
CA SER A 777 -9.61 -25.29 -9.44
C SER A 777 -10.78 -25.26 -8.44
N ALA A 778 -11.90 -25.91 -8.77
CA ALA A 778 -13.09 -25.88 -7.90
C ALA A 778 -12.94 -26.62 -6.55
N ASP A 779 -11.98 -27.55 -6.45
CA ASP A 779 -11.74 -28.44 -5.31
C ASP A 779 -10.62 -27.94 -4.37
N GLN A 780 -10.29 -26.65 -4.40
CA GLN A 780 -9.22 -26.07 -3.58
C GLN A 780 -9.48 -26.14 -2.07
N MET A 781 -10.75 -26.08 -1.66
CA MET A 781 -11.21 -26.24 -0.28
C MET A 781 -12.73 -26.40 -0.23
N PRO A 782 -13.31 -26.90 0.89
CA PRO A 782 -14.76 -26.96 1.07
C PRO A 782 -15.43 -25.57 0.98
N THR A 783 -16.56 -25.48 0.28
CA THR A 783 -17.32 -24.22 0.10
C THR A 783 -17.86 -23.64 1.40
N GLY A 784 -18.11 -24.48 2.41
CA GLY A 784 -18.52 -24.04 3.75
C GLY A 784 -17.44 -23.32 4.56
N ASN A 785 -16.21 -23.30 4.06
CA ASN A 785 -15.06 -22.70 4.70
C ASN A 785 -14.58 -21.43 3.97
N ILE A 786 -15.29 -21.01 2.91
CA ILE A 786 -15.04 -19.74 2.21
C ILE A 786 -16.08 -18.73 2.68
N HIS A 787 -15.64 -17.69 3.37
CA HIS A 787 -16.50 -16.67 3.99
C HIS A 787 -16.29 -15.33 3.28
N LEU A 788 -17.37 -14.76 2.74
CA LEU A 788 -17.33 -13.43 2.12
C LEU A 788 -17.91 -12.39 3.09
N ASP A 789 -17.15 -11.30 3.30
CA ASP A 789 -17.58 -10.08 4.01
C ASP A 789 -17.37 -8.89 3.08
N GLU A 790 -18.27 -8.78 2.09
CA GLU A 790 -18.24 -7.81 0.98
C GLU A 790 -17.06 -8.01 -0.01
N GLY A 791 -16.21 -9.02 0.21
CA GLY A 791 -15.09 -9.37 -0.66
C GLY A 791 -15.51 -10.08 -1.95
N THR A 792 -14.53 -10.39 -2.80
CA THR A 792 -14.77 -10.98 -4.12
C THR A 792 -14.24 -12.42 -4.22
N LEU A 793 -15.07 -13.33 -4.73
CA LEU A 793 -14.69 -14.69 -5.14
C LEU A 793 -14.59 -14.76 -6.66
N ASP A 794 -13.39 -15.00 -7.18
CA ASP A 794 -13.11 -15.22 -8.59
C ASP A 794 -13.04 -16.73 -8.90
N LEU A 795 -14.00 -17.20 -9.70
CA LEU A 795 -14.07 -18.60 -10.12
C LEU A 795 -13.03 -18.95 -11.17
N ASN A 796 -12.47 -17.95 -11.88
CA ASN A 796 -11.36 -18.11 -12.81
C ASN A 796 -11.53 -19.28 -13.81
N GLY A 797 -12.71 -19.36 -14.44
CA GLY A 797 -13.07 -20.39 -15.42
C GLY A 797 -13.57 -21.72 -14.83
N ASN A 798 -13.69 -21.85 -13.51
CA ASN A 798 -14.13 -23.08 -12.86
C ASN A 798 -15.66 -23.20 -12.74
N THR A 799 -16.14 -24.44 -12.65
CA THR A 799 -17.51 -24.73 -12.21
C THR A 799 -17.50 -24.99 -10.71
N LEU A 800 -18.13 -24.11 -9.93
CA LEU A 800 -18.23 -24.24 -8.47
C LEU A 800 -19.68 -24.56 -8.08
N ALA A 801 -19.88 -25.64 -7.32
CA ALA A 801 -21.18 -26.03 -6.81
C ALA A 801 -21.32 -25.70 -5.31
N ILE A 802 -22.33 -24.91 -4.96
CA ILE A 802 -22.76 -24.69 -3.57
C ILE A 802 -23.91 -25.68 -3.31
N ALA A 803 -23.52 -26.89 -2.92
CA ALA A 803 -24.42 -28.02 -2.65
C ALA A 803 -25.39 -27.69 -1.52
N ASN A 804 -26.59 -28.27 -1.54
CA ASN A 804 -27.59 -28.12 -0.47
C ASN A 804 -27.09 -28.76 0.85
N VAL A 805 -27.20 -28.05 1.97
CA VAL A 805 -26.77 -28.53 3.30
C VAL A 805 -27.89 -28.37 4.33
N ASP A 806 -27.78 -29.08 5.45
CA ASP A 806 -28.72 -28.97 6.56
C ASP A 806 -28.62 -27.59 7.23
N GLU A 807 -29.71 -27.09 7.83
CA GLU A 807 -29.76 -25.75 8.46
C GLU A 807 -28.70 -25.55 9.55
N THR A 808 -28.27 -26.62 10.23
CA THR A 808 -27.21 -26.56 11.26
C THR A 808 -25.81 -26.36 10.70
N ASP A 809 -25.63 -26.60 9.40
CA ASP A 809 -24.33 -26.69 8.73
C ASP A 809 -24.12 -25.50 7.77
N LYS A 810 -24.96 -24.46 7.86
CA LYS A 810 -24.86 -23.25 7.03
C LYS A 810 -23.72 -22.34 7.50
N SER A 811 -22.53 -22.56 6.94
CA SER A 811 -21.35 -21.69 7.07
C SER A 811 -20.77 -21.32 5.72
N GLY A 812 -19.88 -20.32 5.68
CA GLY A 812 -19.18 -19.92 4.45
C GLY A 812 -20.15 -19.55 3.33
N LEU A 813 -20.02 -20.20 2.17
CA LEU A 813 -20.88 -19.97 1.01
C LEU A 813 -22.30 -20.56 1.16
N HIS A 814 -22.58 -21.34 2.21
CA HIS A 814 -23.89 -21.94 2.48
C HIS A 814 -24.82 -21.09 3.35
N VAL A 815 -24.37 -19.90 3.79
CA VAL A 815 -25.22 -18.97 4.55
C VAL A 815 -26.39 -18.46 3.71
N SER A 816 -27.51 -18.17 4.37
CA SER A 816 -28.72 -17.71 3.66
C SER A 816 -28.66 -16.28 3.14
N GLU A 817 -27.71 -15.48 3.61
CA GLU A 817 -27.40 -14.17 3.05
C GLU A 817 -25.89 -14.11 2.76
N LEU A 818 -25.51 -14.43 1.52
CA LEU A 818 -24.12 -14.38 1.07
C LEU A 818 -23.72 -12.94 0.74
N LYS A 819 -22.75 -12.38 1.46
CA LYS A 819 -22.30 -10.97 1.30
C LYS A 819 -20.97 -10.89 0.57
N GLY A 820 -21.02 -10.69 -0.73
CA GLY A 820 -19.81 -10.55 -1.54
C GLY A 820 -20.09 -10.67 -3.03
N ASN A 821 -19.05 -10.43 -3.82
CA ASN A 821 -19.12 -10.53 -5.27
C ASN A 821 -18.65 -11.91 -5.72
N ILE A 822 -19.27 -12.44 -6.78
CA ILE A 822 -18.83 -13.68 -7.44
C ILE A 822 -18.59 -13.35 -8.90
N VAL A 823 -17.36 -13.56 -9.37
CA VAL A 823 -16.91 -13.10 -10.69
C VAL A 823 -16.13 -14.19 -11.42
N ASN A 824 -15.82 -13.93 -12.68
CA ASN A 824 -14.89 -14.71 -13.46
C ASN A 824 -13.92 -13.77 -14.18
N HIS A 825 -12.66 -13.70 -13.75
CA HIS A 825 -11.64 -12.89 -14.44
C HIS A 825 -10.86 -13.67 -15.51
N ASN A 826 -11.31 -14.87 -15.87
CA ASN A 826 -10.73 -15.65 -16.96
C ASN A 826 -11.48 -15.40 -18.28
N ASP A 827 -10.90 -14.56 -19.15
CA ASP A 827 -11.50 -14.21 -20.45
C ASP A 827 -11.52 -15.36 -21.45
N SER A 828 -10.69 -16.39 -21.24
CA SER A 828 -10.55 -17.53 -22.16
C SER A 828 -11.51 -18.68 -21.86
N GLN A 829 -12.10 -18.72 -20.66
CA GLN A 829 -12.90 -19.83 -20.19
C GLN A 829 -14.11 -19.35 -19.39
N GLU A 830 -15.30 -19.80 -19.77
CA GLU A 830 -16.52 -19.53 -19.03
C GLU A 830 -16.49 -20.22 -17.67
N ALA A 831 -16.93 -19.53 -16.62
CA ALA A 831 -17.13 -20.11 -15.29
C ALA A 831 -18.61 -20.41 -15.05
N THR A 832 -18.91 -21.34 -14.15
CA THR A 832 -20.31 -21.67 -13.80
C THR A 832 -20.48 -21.77 -12.29
N LEU A 833 -21.42 -21.00 -11.74
CA LEU A 833 -21.89 -21.14 -10.37
C LEU A 833 -23.14 -22.03 -10.35
N VAL A 834 -23.07 -23.20 -9.74
CA VAL A 834 -24.22 -24.08 -9.49
C VAL A 834 -24.68 -23.88 -8.05
N TYR A 835 -25.89 -23.34 -7.86
CA TYR A 835 -26.43 -22.98 -6.55
C TYR A 835 -27.62 -23.89 -6.20
N GLU A 836 -27.44 -24.76 -5.21
CA GLU A 836 -28.40 -25.83 -4.88
C GLU A 836 -29.12 -25.62 -3.53
N GLN A 837 -28.79 -24.55 -2.81
CA GLN A 837 -29.37 -24.26 -1.50
C GLN A 837 -30.88 -24.03 -1.58
N SER A 838 -31.60 -24.73 -0.70
CA SER A 838 -33.06 -24.67 -0.58
C SER A 838 -33.50 -23.62 0.46
N GLY A 839 -34.78 -23.24 0.44
CA GLY A 839 -35.32 -22.16 1.28
C GLY A 839 -35.12 -20.77 0.68
N ASN A 840 -35.17 -19.73 1.52
CA ASN A 840 -35.01 -18.34 1.09
C ASN A 840 -33.54 -17.92 1.19
N GLN A 841 -32.89 -17.84 0.03
CA GLN A 841 -31.48 -17.54 -0.13
C GLN A 841 -31.31 -16.16 -0.77
N GLN A 842 -30.23 -15.47 -0.43
CA GLN A 842 -29.92 -14.15 -0.95
C GLN A 842 -28.42 -14.02 -1.25
N ILE A 843 -28.09 -13.42 -2.39
CA ILE A 843 -26.75 -12.95 -2.70
C ILE A 843 -26.78 -11.41 -2.68
N THR A 844 -25.95 -10.84 -1.81
CA THR A 844 -25.76 -9.41 -1.59
C THR A 844 -24.38 -9.03 -2.09
N GLY A 845 -24.32 -8.56 -3.33
CA GLY A 845 -23.11 -8.24 -4.06
C GLY A 845 -23.30 -8.54 -5.54
N THR A 846 -22.27 -8.28 -6.35
CA THR A 846 -22.35 -8.43 -7.80
C THR A 846 -22.14 -9.88 -8.20
N VAL A 847 -22.92 -10.38 -9.17
CA VAL A 847 -22.72 -11.71 -9.78
C VAL A 847 -22.31 -11.53 -11.24
N GLY A 848 -21.02 -11.62 -11.52
CA GLY A 848 -20.41 -11.35 -12.83
C GLY A 848 -20.09 -9.87 -13.07
N GLU A 849 -19.28 -9.56 -14.10
CA GLU A 849 -18.82 -8.21 -14.43
C GLU A 849 -18.79 -8.02 -15.97
N TYR A 850 -18.94 -6.79 -16.45
CA TYR A 850 -19.02 -6.46 -17.89
C TYR A 850 -17.72 -6.67 -18.66
N ASP A 851 -16.59 -6.24 -18.09
CA ASP A 851 -15.28 -6.29 -18.73
C ASP A 851 -14.47 -7.49 -18.22
N ALA A 852 -15.15 -8.61 -17.99
CA ALA A 852 -14.58 -9.82 -17.41
C ALA A 852 -15.01 -11.08 -18.19
N GLY A 853 -14.41 -12.20 -17.80
CA GLY A 853 -14.78 -13.52 -18.29
C GLY A 853 -16.26 -13.85 -18.04
N LYS A 854 -16.82 -14.63 -18.96
CA LYS A 854 -18.23 -15.02 -18.92
C LYS A 854 -18.56 -15.85 -17.68
N LEU A 855 -19.67 -15.54 -17.01
CA LEU A 855 -20.17 -16.27 -15.84
C LEU A 855 -21.57 -16.82 -16.09
N ASN A 856 -21.76 -18.11 -15.85
CA ASN A 856 -23.04 -18.79 -15.88
C ASN A 856 -23.56 -19.00 -14.44
N LEU A 857 -24.87 -18.86 -14.23
CA LEU A 857 -25.56 -19.18 -12.97
C LEU A 857 -26.60 -20.27 -13.21
N ILE A 858 -26.52 -21.37 -12.47
CA ILE A 858 -27.50 -22.46 -12.48
C ILE A 858 -28.11 -22.58 -11.09
N TYR A 859 -29.40 -22.28 -10.94
CA TYR A 859 -30.15 -22.49 -9.69
C TYR A 859 -30.95 -23.79 -9.74
N GLN A 860 -30.64 -24.72 -8.84
CA GLN A 860 -31.28 -26.05 -8.79
C GLN A 860 -31.53 -26.53 -7.34
N PRO A 861 -32.41 -25.84 -6.58
CA PRO A 861 -32.73 -26.24 -5.21
C PRO A 861 -33.45 -27.59 -5.15
N SER A 862 -33.31 -28.29 -4.02
CA SER A 862 -33.99 -29.56 -3.78
C SER A 862 -35.50 -29.37 -3.53
N ALA A 863 -35.89 -28.26 -2.90
CA ALA A 863 -37.29 -27.91 -2.63
C ALA A 863 -37.82 -26.91 -3.67
N VAL A 864 -38.96 -27.23 -4.28
CA VAL A 864 -39.58 -26.46 -5.39
C VAL A 864 -40.11 -25.08 -5.00
N ASP A 865 -40.28 -24.81 -3.71
CA ASP A 865 -40.72 -23.52 -3.15
C ASP A 865 -39.55 -22.62 -2.73
N SER A 866 -38.31 -23.05 -2.99
CA SER A 866 -37.11 -22.27 -2.67
C SER A 866 -36.98 -21.03 -3.56
N ALA A 867 -36.33 -20.01 -3.02
CA ALA A 867 -36.11 -18.74 -3.69
C ALA A 867 -34.66 -18.27 -3.53
N LEU A 868 -34.06 -17.81 -4.62
CA LEU A 868 -32.78 -17.10 -4.62
C LEU A 868 -33.01 -15.65 -5.04
N VAL A 869 -32.64 -14.69 -4.20
CA VAL A 869 -32.74 -13.26 -4.52
C VAL A 869 -31.36 -12.70 -4.81
N LEU A 870 -31.18 -12.11 -6.00
CA LEU A 870 -30.00 -11.32 -6.33
C LEU A 870 -30.29 -9.86 -5.98
N THR A 871 -29.60 -9.34 -4.96
CA THR A 871 -29.82 -7.97 -4.47
C THR A 871 -28.79 -6.96 -4.96
N GLY A 872 -27.67 -7.43 -5.52
CA GLY A 872 -26.76 -6.62 -6.33
C GLY A 872 -27.00 -6.84 -7.82
N ASN A 873 -26.21 -6.16 -8.65
CA ASN A 873 -26.25 -6.30 -10.10
C ASN A 873 -25.77 -7.70 -10.53
N SER A 874 -26.26 -8.19 -11.66
CA SER A 874 -25.74 -9.42 -12.27
C SER A 874 -25.37 -9.23 -13.73
N VAL A 875 -24.21 -9.70 -14.14
CA VAL A 875 -23.77 -9.73 -15.54
C VAL A 875 -23.44 -11.18 -15.90
N LEU A 876 -24.39 -11.85 -16.56
CA LEU A 876 -24.32 -13.27 -16.82
C LEU A 876 -24.21 -13.57 -18.31
N ASN A 877 -23.58 -14.69 -18.65
CA ASN A 877 -23.69 -15.29 -19.97
C ASN A 877 -24.95 -16.16 -20.02
N VAL A 878 -25.11 -17.07 -19.05
CA VAL A 878 -26.33 -17.89 -18.92
C VAL A 878 -26.91 -17.79 -17.51
N ILE A 879 -28.23 -17.64 -17.39
CA ILE A 879 -28.99 -17.93 -16.17
C ILE A 879 -29.94 -19.10 -16.41
N GLU A 880 -29.74 -20.22 -15.71
CA GLU A 880 -30.63 -21.37 -15.77
C GLU A 880 -31.32 -21.57 -14.42
N VAL A 881 -32.66 -21.57 -14.41
CA VAL A 881 -33.48 -21.85 -13.23
C VAL A 881 -34.15 -23.20 -13.43
N LYS A 882 -33.62 -24.24 -12.78
CA LYS A 882 -34.14 -25.61 -12.93
C LYS A 882 -35.34 -25.93 -12.03
N SER A 883 -35.44 -25.27 -10.89
CA SER A 883 -36.50 -25.43 -9.89
C SER A 883 -36.56 -24.17 -9.01
N GLY A 884 -37.67 -23.94 -8.30
CA GLY A 884 -37.81 -22.78 -7.43
C GLY A 884 -37.93 -21.46 -8.18
N SER A 885 -37.43 -20.39 -7.58
CA SER A 885 -37.46 -19.05 -8.17
C SER A 885 -36.14 -18.31 -8.03
N VAL A 886 -35.71 -17.59 -9.07
CA VAL A 886 -34.68 -16.56 -8.97
C VAL A 886 -35.34 -15.19 -9.12
N SER A 887 -35.01 -14.24 -8.25
CA SER A 887 -35.59 -12.89 -8.25
C SER A 887 -34.51 -11.82 -8.36
N TYR A 888 -34.68 -10.87 -9.27
CA TYR A 888 -33.91 -9.63 -9.29
C TYR A 888 -34.58 -8.61 -8.39
N ALA A 889 -33.85 -8.15 -7.37
CA ALA A 889 -34.37 -7.22 -6.39
C ALA A 889 -34.49 -5.78 -6.94
N PRO A 890 -35.26 -4.90 -6.27
CA PRO A 890 -35.37 -3.51 -6.70
C PRO A 890 -34.03 -2.77 -6.72
N ASN A 891 -33.93 -1.81 -7.63
CA ASN A 891 -32.78 -0.94 -7.90
C ASN A 891 -31.52 -1.70 -8.37
N THR A 892 -31.73 -2.76 -9.15
CA THR A 892 -30.64 -3.56 -9.75
C THR A 892 -30.63 -3.44 -11.27
N PHE A 893 -29.43 -3.59 -11.82
CA PHE A 893 -29.18 -3.73 -13.24
C PHE A 893 -28.69 -5.16 -13.52
N ASN A 894 -29.34 -5.87 -14.44
CA ASN A 894 -29.09 -7.28 -14.70
C ASN A 894 -29.01 -7.57 -16.21
N THR A 895 -27.93 -8.22 -16.66
CA THR A 895 -27.78 -8.68 -18.04
C THR A 895 -27.61 -10.20 -18.12
N ALA A 896 -28.15 -10.79 -19.20
CA ALA A 896 -27.87 -12.17 -19.60
C ALA A 896 -27.91 -12.35 -21.12
N GLU A 897 -26.99 -13.14 -21.70
CA GLU A 897 -27.15 -13.57 -23.11
C GLU A 897 -28.31 -14.55 -23.24
N VAL A 898 -28.43 -15.51 -22.31
CA VAL A 898 -29.51 -16.50 -22.33
C VAL A 898 -30.06 -16.76 -20.94
N ALA A 899 -31.39 -16.76 -20.81
CA ALA A 899 -32.13 -17.22 -19.65
C ALA A 899 -32.93 -18.50 -19.99
N HIS A 900 -32.75 -19.56 -19.22
CA HIS A 900 -33.46 -20.83 -19.34
C HIS A 900 -34.28 -21.09 -18.07
N ILE A 901 -35.59 -20.98 -18.15
CA ILE A 901 -36.50 -21.24 -17.02
C ILE A 901 -37.21 -22.57 -17.29
N ARG A 902 -36.86 -23.58 -16.48
CA ARG A 902 -37.36 -24.95 -16.62
C ARG A 902 -38.79 -25.08 -16.09
N SER A 903 -39.42 -26.22 -16.40
CA SER A 903 -40.78 -26.51 -15.93
C SER A 903 -40.91 -26.34 -14.41
N GLN A 904 -41.98 -25.67 -13.96
CA GLN A 904 -42.27 -25.35 -12.55
C GLN A 904 -41.29 -24.36 -11.89
N ALA A 905 -40.36 -23.76 -12.64
CA ALA A 905 -39.46 -22.73 -12.15
C ALA A 905 -39.94 -21.31 -12.53
N SER A 906 -39.38 -20.30 -11.88
CA SER A 906 -39.68 -18.90 -12.20
C SER A 906 -38.48 -17.96 -12.16
N LEU A 907 -38.50 -16.97 -13.05
CA LEU A 907 -37.66 -15.76 -12.95
C LEU A 907 -38.57 -14.59 -12.59
N LYS A 908 -38.22 -13.86 -11.53
CA LYS A 908 -38.99 -12.74 -11.00
C LYS A 908 -38.22 -11.44 -11.12
N LEU A 909 -38.91 -10.40 -11.54
CA LEU A 909 -38.40 -9.03 -11.62
C LEU A 909 -39.24 -8.20 -10.65
N ASP A 910 -38.62 -7.71 -9.57
CA ASP A 910 -39.34 -7.08 -8.46
C ASP A 910 -38.98 -5.58 -8.32
N GLY A 911 -39.98 -4.71 -8.46
CA GLY A 911 -39.83 -3.27 -8.24
C GLY A 911 -39.13 -2.52 -9.37
N ASN A 912 -38.10 -1.73 -9.06
CA ASN A 912 -37.36 -0.95 -10.06
C ASN A 912 -36.19 -1.77 -10.62
N VAL A 913 -36.39 -2.47 -11.73
CA VAL A 913 -35.37 -3.36 -12.31
C VAL A 913 -35.08 -2.98 -13.75
N VAL A 914 -33.80 -2.99 -14.12
CA VAL A 914 -33.37 -3.05 -15.52
C VAL A 914 -32.86 -4.46 -15.80
N ALA A 915 -33.53 -5.15 -16.72
CA ALA A 915 -33.17 -6.49 -17.16
C ALA A 915 -32.96 -6.48 -18.68
N ASP A 916 -31.72 -6.69 -19.11
CA ASP A 916 -31.34 -6.84 -20.52
C ASP A 916 -30.98 -8.31 -20.77
N ILE A 917 -31.96 -9.06 -21.26
CA ILE A 917 -31.86 -10.51 -21.46
C ILE A 917 -32.08 -10.79 -22.93
N ARG A 918 -31.01 -11.07 -23.67
CA ARG A 918 -31.09 -11.24 -25.12
C ARG A 918 -32.08 -12.36 -25.51
N GLN A 919 -31.97 -13.55 -24.92
CA GLN A 919 -32.89 -14.66 -25.17
C GLN A 919 -33.47 -15.25 -23.88
N LEU A 920 -34.79 -15.29 -23.75
CA LEU A 920 -35.49 -15.84 -22.59
C LEU A 920 -36.37 -17.03 -22.99
N ASN A 921 -36.03 -18.22 -22.49
CA ASN A 921 -36.67 -19.48 -22.84
C ASN A 921 -37.48 -20.03 -21.65
N LEU A 922 -38.80 -20.20 -21.85
CA LEU A 922 -39.75 -20.67 -20.84
C LEU A 922 -40.31 -22.05 -21.20
N GLU A 923 -40.00 -23.08 -20.42
CA GLU A 923 -40.61 -24.42 -20.57
C GLU A 923 -42.10 -24.44 -20.14
N PRO A 924 -42.86 -25.52 -20.45
CA PRO A 924 -44.24 -25.66 -19.97
C PRO A 924 -44.33 -25.50 -18.44
N ASN A 925 -45.26 -24.67 -17.98
CA ASN A 925 -45.44 -24.29 -16.56
C ASN A 925 -44.29 -23.48 -15.93
N ALA A 926 -43.30 -23.03 -16.72
CA ALA A 926 -42.34 -22.02 -16.27
C ALA A 926 -42.98 -20.63 -16.25
N ARG A 927 -42.49 -19.73 -15.40
CA ARG A 927 -43.02 -18.36 -15.30
C ARG A 927 -41.95 -17.29 -15.38
N LEU A 928 -42.20 -16.27 -16.17
CA LEU A 928 -41.58 -14.95 -16.02
C LEU A 928 -42.58 -14.06 -15.28
N GLU A 929 -42.20 -13.52 -14.12
CA GLU A 929 -43.08 -12.70 -13.29
C GLU A 929 -42.49 -11.30 -13.10
N ALA A 930 -43.26 -10.27 -13.43
CA ALA A 930 -42.89 -8.88 -13.19
C ALA A 930 -43.83 -8.28 -12.12
N ASN A 931 -43.32 -8.02 -10.92
CA ASN A 931 -44.09 -7.50 -9.79
C ASN A 931 -43.74 -6.03 -9.56
N ILE A 932 -44.65 -5.12 -9.89
CA ILE A 932 -44.34 -3.69 -10.01
C ILE A 932 -45.34 -2.87 -9.19
N LEU A 933 -44.91 -2.29 -8.06
CA LEU A 933 -45.78 -1.45 -7.25
C LEU A 933 -46.10 -0.12 -7.97
N GLU A 934 -47.03 0.63 -7.40
CA GLU A 934 -47.33 1.99 -7.84
C GLU A 934 -46.04 2.84 -7.86
N ASP A 935 -45.90 3.72 -8.85
CA ASP A 935 -44.73 4.57 -9.11
C ASP A 935 -43.40 3.85 -9.43
N GLN A 936 -43.42 2.52 -9.60
CA GLN A 936 -42.24 1.75 -10.00
C GLN A 936 -42.25 1.38 -11.49
N MET A 937 -41.06 1.09 -12.02
CA MET A 937 -40.88 0.67 -13.40
C MET A 937 -39.89 -0.47 -13.53
N ILE A 938 -40.24 -1.47 -14.34
CA ILE A 938 -39.30 -2.48 -14.84
C ILE A 938 -39.05 -2.20 -16.32
N LEU A 939 -37.77 -2.13 -16.71
CA LEU A 939 -37.35 -2.20 -18.10
C LEU A 939 -36.87 -3.63 -18.38
N LEU A 940 -37.57 -4.31 -19.29
CA LEU A 940 -37.18 -5.62 -19.80
C LEU A 940 -36.86 -5.48 -21.29
N ASP A 941 -35.57 -5.48 -21.62
CA ASP A 941 -35.08 -5.47 -23.00
C ASP A 941 -34.66 -6.89 -23.40
N THR A 942 -35.17 -7.37 -24.54
CA THR A 942 -34.91 -8.72 -25.04
C THR A 942 -34.91 -8.72 -26.56
N GLU A 943 -34.18 -9.65 -27.20
CA GLU A 943 -34.46 -9.97 -28.60
C GLU A 943 -35.70 -10.87 -28.67
N THR A 944 -35.76 -11.90 -27.80
CA THR A 944 -36.85 -12.88 -27.79
C THR A 944 -37.21 -13.41 -26.40
N VAL A 945 -38.51 -13.60 -26.18
CA VAL A 945 -39.09 -14.44 -25.13
C VAL A 945 -39.83 -15.59 -25.80
N SER A 946 -39.45 -16.84 -25.58
CA SER A 946 -40.00 -17.99 -26.31
C SER A 946 -40.26 -19.22 -25.44
N GLY A 947 -41.06 -20.16 -25.95
CA GLY A 947 -41.34 -21.44 -25.29
C GLY A 947 -42.81 -21.61 -24.95
N LYS A 948 -43.17 -22.44 -23.97
CA LYS A 948 -44.58 -22.78 -23.61
C LYS A 948 -44.97 -22.37 -22.18
N GLY A 949 -44.18 -21.51 -21.55
CA GLY A 949 -44.48 -20.98 -20.21
C GLY A 949 -45.44 -19.78 -20.23
N GLU A 950 -45.49 -19.09 -19.10
CA GLU A 950 -46.36 -17.94 -18.85
C GLU A 950 -45.52 -16.68 -18.58
N PHE A 951 -45.91 -15.54 -19.16
CA PHE A 951 -45.38 -14.23 -18.81
C PHE A 951 -46.45 -13.44 -18.06
N ILE A 952 -46.22 -13.15 -16.78
CA ILE A 952 -47.20 -12.55 -15.87
C ILE A 952 -46.69 -11.20 -15.37
N LYS A 953 -47.52 -10.16 -15.50
CA LYS A 953 -47.29 -8.85 -14.88
C LYS A 953 -48.29 -8.61 -13.77
N ARG A 954 -47.81 -8.19 -12.60
CA ARG A 954 -48.62 -7.84 -11.41
C ARG A 954 -48.30 -6.43 -10.91
N GLY A 955 -49.25 -5.86 -10.17
CA GLY A 955 -49.12 -4.54 -9.55
C GLY A 955 -49.39 -3.36 -10.50
N GLN A 956 -49.47 -2.15 -9.94
CA GLN A 956 -49.96 -0.96 -10.64
C GLN A 956 -48.89 -0.22 -11.45
N GLY A 957 -47.61 -0.53 -11.28
CA GLY A 957 -46.52 0.15 -11.98
C GLY A 957 -46.42 -0.18 -13.46
N THR A 958 -45.30 0.25 -14.06
CA THR A 958 -45.07 0.16 -15.51
C THR A 958 -44.05 -0.93 -15.85
N LEU A 959 -44.43 -1.84 -16.74
CA LEU A 959 -43.50 -2.75 -17.41
C LEU A 959 -43.20 -2.18 -18.79
N ALA A 960 -42.00 -1.65 -18.98
CA ALA A 960 -41.43 -1.27 -20.26
C ALA A 960 -40.79 -2.50 -20.92
N PHE A 961 -41.24 -2.89 -22.11
CA PHE A 961 -40.81 -4.12 -22.77
C PHE A 961 -40.39 -3.89 -24.21
N ALA A 962 -39.21 -4.39 -24.57
CA ALA A 962 -38.73 -4.49 -25.93
C ALA A 962 -38.47 -5.97 -26.31
N GLY A 963 -38.75 -6.32 -27.56
CA GLY A 963 -38.48 -7.65 -28.10
C GLY A 963 -39.66 -8.39 -28.69
N THR A 964 -39.46 -9.68 -28.98
CA THR A 964 -40.47 -10.56 -29.60
C THR A 964 -40.88 -11.69 -28.65
N VAL A 965 -42.17 -11.82 -28.36
CA VAL A 965 -42.74 -12.96 -27.62
C VAL A 965 -43.26 -14.01 -28.60
N ASN A 966 -42.81 -15.26 -28.49
CA ASN A 966 -43.19 -16.35 -29.39
C ASN A 966 -43.66 -17.60 -28.62
N GLU A 967 -44.73 -18.23 -29.10
CA GLU A 967 -45.18 -19.58 -28.71
C GLU A 967 -45.61 -19.76 -27.24
N LEU A 968 -45.56 -18.71 -26.40
CA LEU A 968 -45.93 -18.80 -24.99
C LEU A 968 -47.38 -19.27 -24.82
N ALA A 969 -47.63 -19.98 -23.71
CA ALA A 969 -48.98 -20.42 -23.38
C ALA A 969 -49.91 -19.22 -23.10
N LYS A 970 -49.37 -18.18 -22.45
CA LYS A 970 -50.10 -16.95 -22.13
C LYS A 970 -49.15 -15.81 -21.78
N VAL A 971 -49.53 -14.59 -22.19
CA VAL A 971 -49.07 -13.32 -21.62
C VAL A 971 -50.24 -12.73 -20.81
N ASP A 972 -50.06 -12.55 -19.50
CA ASP A 972 -51.10 -12.16 -18.54
C ASP A 972 -50.74 -10.85 -17.83
N ILE A 973 -51.38 -9.76 -18.23
CA ILE A 973 -51.17 -8.43 -17.64
C ILE A 973 -52.31 -8.19 -16.65
N GLN A 974 -52.05 -8.29 -15.35
CA GLN A 974 -53.13 -8.29 -14.36
C GLN A 974 -53.51 -6.90 -13.84
N ALA A 975 -52.58 -5.94 -13.85
CA ALA A 975 -52.78 -4.57 -13.36
C ALA A 975 -51.77 -3.60 -14.01
N GLY A 976 -51.96 -2.28 -13.83
CA GLY A 976 -51.01 -1.24 -14.24
C GLY A 976 -50.76 -1.12 -15.75
N THR A 977 -49.59 -0.59 -16.12
CA THR A 977 -49.20 -0.33 -17.53
C THR A 977 -48.24 -1.40 -18.08
N PHE A 978 -48.50 -1.88 -19.30
CA PHE A 978 -47.57 -2.64 -20.14
C PHE A 978 -47.23 -1.77 -21.36
N ALA A 979 -46.03 -1.22 -21.36
CA ALA A 979 -45.54 -0.27 -22.34
C ALA A 979 -44.56 -0.97 -23.31
N MET A 980 -44.92 -0.98 -24.58
CA MET A 980 -44.16 -1.58 -25.66
C MET A 980 -43.16 -0.54 -26.20
N MET A 981 -41.88 -0.89 -26.16
CA MET A 981 -40.78 -0.03 -26.56
C MET A 981 -40.08 -0.60 -27.79
N LYS A 982 -39.67 0.27 -28.71
CA LYS A 982 -38.83 -0.15 -29.83
C LYS A 982 -37.50 -0.66 -29.31
N ASP A 983 -36.97 -1.70 -29.95
CA ASP A 983 -35.61 -2.17 -29.67
C ASP A 983 -34.57 -1.13 -30.10
N ALA A 984 -33.29 -1.40 -29.81
CA ALA A 984 -32.17 -0.53 -30.17
C ALA A 984 -32.07 -0.23 -31.68
N ASN A 985 -32.70 -1.03 -32.54
CA ASN A 985 -32.74 -0.85 -33.99
C ASN A 985 -34.03 -0.14 -34.47
N GLY A 986 -34.87 0.32 -33.55
CA GLY A 986 -36.12 1.01 -33.87
C GLY A 986 -37.26 0.06 -34.28
N LYS A 987 -37.13 -1.25 -34.09
CA LYS A 987 -38.16 -2.23 -34.44
C LYS A 987 -39.20 -2.32 -33.32
N ALA A 988 -40.48 -2.26 -33.69
CA ALA A 988 -41.58 -2.42 -32.76
C ALA A 988 -41.66 -3.87 -32.21
N PRO A 989 -42.03 -4.05 -30.94
CA PRO A 989 -42.27 -5.37 -30.37
C PRO A 989 -43.36 -6.18 -31.05
N VAL A 990 -43.24 -7.50 -30.97
CA VAL A 990 -44.21 -8.45 -31.53
C VAL A 990 -44.61 -9.49 -30.47
N ILE A 991 -45.90 -9.76 -30.30
CA ILE A 991 -46.44 -10.78 -29.40
C ILE A 991 -47.20 -11.84 -30.22
N ASN A 992 -46.56 -12.98 -30.42
CA ASN A 992 -47.12 -14.17 -31.07
C ASN A 992 -47.58 -15.19 -30.04
N ALA A 993 -48.39 -14.76 -29.08
CA ALA A 993 -48.95 -15.57 -28.01
C ALA A 993 -50.31 -15.00 -27.55
N PRO A 994 -51.17 -15.80 -26.89
CA PRO A 994 -52.41 -15.29 -26.30
C PRO A 994 -52.11 -14.20 -25.26
N LEU A 995 -52.78 -13.06 -25.37
CA LEU A 995 -52.61 -11.91 -24.47
C LEU A 995 -53.89 -11.66 -23.67
N THR A 996 -53.79 -11.56 -22.36
CA THR A 996 -54.91 -11.14 -21.50
C THR A 996 -54.55 -9.83 -20.82
N LEU A 997 -55.35 -8.80 -21.10
CA LEU A 997 -55.30 -7.52 -20.40
C LEU A 997 -56.38 -7.54 -19.31
N GLY A 998 -55.95 -7.54 -18.05
CA GLY A 998 -56.83 -7.53 -16.87
C GLY A 998 -57.57 -6.22 -16.70
N GLU A 999 -58.46 -6.16 -15.70
CA GLU A 999 -59.29 -4.97 -15.48
C GLU A 999 -58.45 -3.72 -15.23
N ASN A 1000 -58.84 -2.60 -15.85
CA ASN A 1000 -58.19 -1.29 -15.72
C ASN A 1000 -56.69 -1.26 -16.07
N THR A 1001 -56.20 -2.24 -16.82
CA THR A 1001 -54.81 -2.26 -17.32
C THR A 1001 -54.62 -1.30 -18.50
N ARG A 1002 -53.38 -0.86 -18.73
CA ARG A 1002 -53.04 -0.05 -19.90
C ARG A 1002 -52.03 -0.79 -20.77
N PHE A 1003 -52.33 -0.94 -22.06
CA PHE A 1003 -51.42 -1.43 -23.08
C PHE A 1003 -50.99 -0.28 -23.97
N ALA A 1004 -49.72 0.12 -23.89
CA ALA A 1004 -49.21 1.35 -24.49
C ALA A 1004 -48.08 1.10 -25.50
N GLY A 1005 -47.92 1.97 -26.50
CA GLY A 1005 -46.78 1.92 -27.45
C GLY A 1005 -47.00 1.08 -28.71
N GLU A 1006 -46.16 1.28 -29.72
CA GLU A 1006 -46.27 0.59 -31.02
C GLU A 1006 -45.99 -0.90 -30.85
N ALA A 1007 -46.90 -1.78 -31.31
CA ALA A 1007 -46.72 -3.23 -31.19
C ALA A 1007 -47.61 -4.00 -32.16
N THR A 1008 -47.22 -5.24 -32.48
CA THR A 1008 -48.05 -6.21 -33.21
C THR A 1008 -48.33 -7.42 -32.35
N VAL A 1009 -49.59 -7.69 -32.04
CA VAL A 1009 -50.04 -8.86 -31.28
C VAL A 1009 -50.81 -9.77 -32.23
N THR A 1010 -50.28 -10.94 -32.59
CA THR A 1010 -50.96 -11.86 -33.53
C THR A 1010 -51.85 -12.89 -32.83
N GLY A 1011 -51.58 -13.18 -31.55
CA GLY A 1011 -52.39 -14.09 -30.75
C GLY A 1011 -53.73 -13.49 -30.32
N LYS A 1012 -54.69 -14.36 -29.99
CA LYS A 1012 -55.99 -13.92 -29.46
C LYS A 1012 -55.77 -13.07 -28.21
N THR A 1013 -56.35 -11.87 -28.22
CA THR A 1013 -56.21 -10.88 -27.15
C THR A 1013 -57.54 -10.67 -26.43
N ILE A 1014 -57.54 -10.69 -25.10
CA ILE A 1014 -58.71 -10.37 -24.27
C ILE A 1014 -58.56 -8.96 -23.71
N TRP A 1015 -59.52 -8.09 -24.01
CA TRP A 1015 -59.64 -6.75 -23.42
C TRP A 1015 -60.67 -6.80 -22.28
N SER A 1016 -60.20 -6.85 -21.04
CA SER A 1016 -61.08 -6.86 -19.88
C SER A 1016 -61.69 -5.47 -19.61
N LYS A 1017 -62.59 -5.43 -18.63
CA LYS A 1017 -63.29 -4.22 -18.22
C LYS A 1017 -62.33 -3.07 -17.86
N GLY A 1018 -62.50 -1.91 -18.50
CA GLY A 1018 -61.73 -0.70 -18.22
C GLY A 1018 -60.30 -0.69 -18.79
N SER A 1019 -59.88 -1.70 -19.56
CA SER A 1019 -58.54 -1.70 -20.18
C SER A 1019 -58.36 -0.53 -21.17
N VAL A 1020 -57.17 0.05 -21.22
CA VAL A 1020 -56.82 1.18 -22.10
C VAL A 1020 -55.85 0.73 -23.18
N ILE A 1021 -56.21 0.92 -24.45
CA ILE A 1021 -55.39 0.54 -25.62
C ILE A 1021 -54.86 1.81 -26.28
N SER A 1022 -53.57 2.08 -26.12
CA SER A 1022 -52.94 3.37 -26.40
C SER A 1022 -51.74 3.20 -27.34
N PRO A 1023 -51.90 3.32 -28.67
CA PRO A 1023 -50.79 3.10 -29.61
C PRO A 1023 -49.55 3.96 -29.36
N SER A 1024 -49.71 5.12 -28.73
CA SER A 1024 -48.63 5.96 -28.30
C SER A 1024 -48.17 5.67 -26.87
N VAL A 1025 -46.85 5.76 -26.66
CA VAL A 1025 -46.26 5.83 -25.32
C VAL A 1025 -46.55 7.23 -24.79
N ILE A 1026 -47.41 7.34 -23.79
CA ILE A 1026 -47.43 8.54 -22.95
C ILE A 1026 -46.56 8.15 -21.76
N GLU A 1027 -45.37 8.73 -21.66
CA GLU A 1027 -44.56 8.71 -20.44
C GLU A 1027 -45.46 8.92 -19.21
N PRO A 1028 -45.09 8.40 -18.03
CA PRO A 1028 -45.92 8.64 -16.85
C PRO A 1028 -46.00 10.17 -16.65
N PHE A 1029 -47.14 10.69 -16.17
CA PHE A 1029 -47.29 12.05 -15.61
C PHE A 1029 -47.88 13.22 -16.44
N ILE A 1030 -48.61 13.05 -17.55
CA ILE A 1030 -49.37 14.18 -18.11
C ILE A 1030 -50.82 13.80 -18.42
N GLU A 1031 -51.78 14.39 -17.67
CA GLU A 1031 -53.17 14.51 -18.14
C GLU A 1031 -53.15 15.23 -19.49
N LEU A 1032 -53.85 14.72 -20.51
CA LEU A 1032 -53.90 15.28 -21.87
C LEU A 1032 -54.30 16.77 -21.96
N ASN A 1033 -54.64 17.39 -20.84
CA ASN A 1033 -54.87 18.83 -20.70
C ASN A 1033 -53.56 19.67 -20.74
N ASP A 1034 -52.40 19.08 -20.45
CA ASP A 1034 -51.10 19.79 -20.29
C ASP A 1034 -50.05 19.50 -21.38
N LEU A 1035 -50.44 18.81 -22.48
CA LEU A 1035 -49.56 18.69 -23.65
C LEU A 1035 -49.42 20.05 -24.36
N ASP A 1036 -48.19 20.58 -24.39
CA ASP A 1036 -47.84 21.74 -25.20
C ASP A 1036 -48.15 21.45 -26.67
N ARG A 1037 -49.21 22.09 -27.18
CA ARG A 1037 -49.74 21.94 -28.55
C ARG A 1037 -48.81 22.53 -29.63
N SER A 1038 -47.55 22.87 -29.29
CA SER A 1038 -46.65 23.66 -30.14
C SER A 1038 -45.40 22.93 -30.66
N THR A 1039 -45.13 21.68 -30.27
CA THR A 1039 -43.93 20.96 -30.75
C THR A 1039 -44.18 20.21 -32.06
N ASN A 1040 -43.41 20.54 -33.11
CA ASN A 1040 -43.40 19.94 -34.45
C ASN A 1040 -42.99 18.44 -34.52
N THR A 1041 -42.93 17.72 -33.41
CA THR A 1041 -42.49 16.32 -33.36
C THR A 1041 -43.65 15.41 -32.99
N PHE A 1042 -44.53 15.13 -33.96
CA PHE A 1042 -45.50 14.05 -33.90
C PHE A 1042 -44.98 12.88 -34.74
N ALA A 1043 -45.05 11.66 -34.20
CA ALA A 1043 -44.79 10.44 -34.95
C ALA A 1043 -46.01 9.51 -34.77
N PRO A 1044 -46.70 9.12 -35.85
CA PRO A 1044 -47.85 8.23 -35.78
C PRO A 1044 -47.42 6.87 -35.23
N SER A 1045 -48.17 6.35 -34.27
CA SER A 1045 -47.92 5.02 -33.69
C SER A 1045 -49.06 4.07 -34.00
N VAL A 1046 -48.72 2.82 -34.36
CA VAL A 1046 -49.70 1.80 -34.78
C VAL A 1046 -49.66 0.61 -33.83
N GLN A 1047 -50.81 0.21 -33.28
CA GLN A 1047 -50.98 -1.08 -32.63
C GLN A 1047 -51.79 -2.01 -33.52
N THR A 1048 -51.28 -3.21 -33.75
CA THR A 1048 -51.96 -4.25 -34.52
C THR A 1048 -52.32 -5.42 -33.59
N PHE A 1049 -53.54 -5.94 -33.71
CA PHE A 1049 -54.04 -7.10 -32.99
C PHE A 1049 -54.59 -8.15 -33.97
N GLY A 1050 -54.45 -9.43 -33.65
CA GLY A 1050 -55.06 -10.55 -34.35
C GLY A 1050 -56.55 -10.64 -34.00
N ASP A 1051 -56.96 -11.74 -33.38
CA ASP A 1051 -58.32 -11.87 -32.83
C ASP A 1051 -58.45 -11.10 -31.51
N VAL A 1052 -59.57 -10.40 -31.32
CA VAL A 1052 -59.86 -9.65 -30.10
C VAL A 1052 -61.19 -10.10 -29.51
N GLU A 1053 -61.17 -10.44 -28.22
CA GLU A 1053 -62.36 -10.61 -27.39
C GLU A 1053 -62.46 -9.42 -26.42
N ASN A 1054 -63.43 -8.55 -26.67
CA ASN A 1054 -63.72 -7.41 -25.85
C ASN A 1054 -64.77 -7.77 -24.79
N GLN A 1055 -64.42 -7.66 -23.51
CA GLN A 1055 -65.33 -7.90 -22.39
C GLN A 1055 -66.01 -6.61 -21.89
N GLY A 1056 -65.88 -5.54 -22.68
CA GLY A 1056 -66.63 -4.28 -22.60
C GLY A 1056 -66.00 -3.23 -21.73
N THR A 1057 -66.19 -1.95 -22.10
CA THR A 1057 -65.64 -0.74 -21.47
C THR A 1057 -64.15 -0.48 -21.67
N ALA A 1058 -63.51 -1.16 -22.62
CA ALA A 1058 -62.19 -0.75 -23.07
C ALA A 1058 -62.22 0.70 -23.61
N ARG A 1059 -61.10 1.41 -23.48
CA ARG A 1059 -60.95 2.80 -23.90
C ARG A 1059 -59.74 2.92 -24.84
N ILE A 1060 -59.92 3.58 -25.98
CA ILE A 1060 -58.89 3.73 -27.01
C ILE A 1060 -58.60 5.23 -27.23
N PRO A 1061 -57.64 5.82 -26.51
CA PRO A 1061 -57.18 7.18 -26.79
C PRO A 1061 -56.30 7.21 -28.05
N LEU A 1062 -56.64 8.07 -29.01
CA LEU A 1062 -55.91 8.26 -30.27
C LEU A 1062 -55.61 9.72 -30.51
N ARG A 1063 -54.37 10.02 -30.90
CA ARG A 1063 -53.95 11.38 -31.27
C ARG A 1063 -54.06 11.56 -32.78
N VAL A 1064 -54.46 12.75 -33.20
CA VAL A 1064 -54.50 13.16 -34.60
C VAL A 1064 -53.80 14.49 -34.74
N ASN A 1065 -52.77 14.53 -35.57
CA ASN A 1065 -52.04 15.73 -35.91
C ASN A 1065 -52.74 16.47 -37.07
N ASN A 1066 -53.73 17.31 -36.74
CA ASN A 1066 -54.49 18.14 -37.68
C ASN A 1066 -53.89 19.55 -37.81
N ASN A 1067 -52.63 19.65 -38.22
CA ASN A 1067 -51.95 20.94 -38.41
C ASN A 1067 -52.19 21.58 -39.80
N THR A 1068 -52.82 20.87 -40.74
CA THR A 1068 -53.11 21.35 -42.09
C THR A 1068 -54.60 21.23 -42.40
N GLU A 1069 -55.13 22.07 -43.28
CA GLU A 1069 -56.53 21.96 -43.74
C GLU A 1069 -56.75 20.79 -44.73
N ASP A 1070 -55.67 20.14 -45.17
CA ASP A 1070 -55.70 18.97 -46.03
C ASP A 1070 -55.70 17.70 -45.17
N MET A 1071 -56.87 17.09 -45.00
CA MET A 1071 -57.05 15.88 -44.18
C MET A 1071 -56.21 14.69 -44.66
N SER A 1072 -55.78 14.66 -45.92
CA SER A 1072 -54.91 13.60 -46.44
C SER A 1072 -53.50 13.65 -45.88
N GLN A 1073 -53.10 14.79 -45.30
CA GLN A 1073 -51.82 14.99 -44.63
C GLN A 1073 -51.89 14.82 -43.11
N TRP A 1074 -53.06 14.48 -42.56
CA TRP A 1074 -53.20 14.25 -41.13
C TRP A 1074 -52.54 12.92 -40.75
N GLU A 1075 -51.58 12.98 -39.84
CA GLU A 1075 -50.98 11.80 -39.23
C GLU A 1075 -51.75 11.44 -37.96
N SER A 1076 -51.97 10.15 -37.71
CA SER A 1076 -52.76 9.69 -36.58
C SER A 1076 -52.15 8.45 -35.93
N ASP A 1077 -52.41 8.29 -34.63
CA ASP A 1077 -52.27 6.99 -33.98
C ASP A 1077 -53.36 6.04 -34.53
N LYS A 1078 -53.03 4.75 -34.68
CA LYS A 1078 -53.95 3.75 -35.23
C LYS A 1078 -54.03 2.48 -34.41
N VAL A 1079 -55.22 1.89 -34.36
CA VAL A 1079 -55.44 0.50 -33.92
C VAL A 1079 -55.97 -0.32 -35.09
N ILE A 1080 -55.28 -1.40 -35.42
CA ILE A 1080 -55.66 -2.33 -36.49
C ILE A 1080 -55.97 -3.68 -35.86
N ILE A 1081 -57.14 -4.24 -36.13
CA ILE A 1081 -57.53 -5.59 -35.75
C ILE A 1081 -57.60 -6.40 -37.04
N THR A 1082 -56.60 -7.25 -37.29
CA THR A 1082 -56.51 -8.04 -38.53
C THR A 1082 -57.38 -9.29 -38.50
N GLY A 1083 -57.77 -9.76 -37.31
CA GLY A 1083 -58.63 -10.92 -37.09
C GLY A 1083 -60.06 -10.56 -36.69
N ASP A 1084 -60.75 -11.48 -36.04
CA ASP A 1084 -62.14 -11.30 -35.62
C ASP A 1084 -62.26 -10.45 -34.34
N LEU A 1085 -63.22 -9.53 -34.32
CA LEU A 1085 -63.58 -8.75 -33.13
C LEU A 1085 -64.89 -9.29 -32.55
N SER A 1086 -64.82 -9.90 -31.37
CA SER A 1086 -65.99 -10.40 -30.63
C SER A 1086 -66.23 -9.58 -29.36
N SER A 1087 -67.49 -9.36 -28.99
CA SER A 1087 -67.87 -8.69 -27.73
C SER A 1087 -68.72 -9.62 -26.88
N THR A 1088 -68.46 -9.69 -25.57
CA THR A 1088 -69.26 -10.47 -24.62
C THR A 1088 -70.29 -9.62 -23.86
N VAL A 1089 -70.37 -8.31 -24.13
CA VAL A 1089 -71.35 -7.38 -23.55
C VAL A 1089 -71.84 -6.34 -24.57
N ASP A 1090 -73.02 -5.77 -24.32
CA ASP A 1090 -73.69 -4.80 -25.20
C ASP A 1090 -73.18 -3.34 -25.07
N ASN A 1091 -72.19 -3.08 -24.21
CA ASN A 1091 -71.65 -1.72 -23.99
C ASN A 1091 -70.57 -1.36 -25.02
N PRO A 1092 -70.65 -0.20 -25.68
CA PRO A 1092 -69.66 0.22 -26.68
C PRO A 1092 -68.29 0.54 -26.07
N THR A 1093 -67.22 0.25 -26.81
CA THR A 1093 -65.85 0.71 -26.53
C THR A 1093 -65.74 2.21 -26.79
N SER A 1094 -65.16 2.97 -25.86
CA SER A 1094 -64.93 4.41 -26.09
C SER A 1094 -63.69 4.62 -26.94
N VAL A 1095 -63.81 5.46 -27.96
CA VAL A 1095 -62.68 5.93 -28.77
C VAL A 1095 -62.53 7.42 -28.52
N ASP A 1096 -61.45 7.80 -27.86
CA ASP A 1096 -61.21 9.16 -27.45
C ASP A 1096 -60.22 9.79 -28.42
N VAL A 1097 -60.70 10.70 -29.26
CA VAL A 1097 -59.88 11.34 -30.30
C VAL A 1097 -59.36 12.69 -29.81
N TYR A 1098 -58.04 12.82 -29.77
CA TYR A 1098 -57.34 14.04 -29.37
C TYR A 1098 -56.76 14.72 -30.61
N LEU A 1099 -57.42 15.79 -31.05
CA LEU A 1099 -56.91 16.67 -32.10
C LEU A 1099 -55.82 17.58 -31.50
N LEU A 1100 -54.59 17.49 -32.03
CA LEU A 1100 -53.44 18.23 -31.51
C LEU A 1100 -53.32 19.64 -32.11
N GLY A 1101 -53.79 19.82 -33.35
CA GLY A 1101 -53.82 21.08 -34.08
C GLY A 1101 -55.19 21.79 -34.06
N GLN A 1102 -55.30 22.88 -34.83
CA GLN A 1102 -56.53 23.68 -34.94
C GLN A 1102 -57.18 23.63 -36.32
N ALA A 1103 -56.56 22.94 -37.29
CA ALA A 1103 -57.12 22.87 -38.64
C ALA A 1103 -58.39 22.03 -38.63
N SER A 1104 -59.43 22.53 -39.33
CA SER A 1104 -60.75 21.89 -39.31
C SER A 1104 -60.84 20.76 -40.34
N GLY A 1105 -60.09 20.87 -41.43
CA GLY A 1105 -60.10 19.92 -42.53
C GLY A 1105 -61.38 20.02 -43.37
N LYS A 1106 -61.27 19.93 -44.70
CA LYS A 1106 -62.47 19.74 -45.54
C LYS A 1106 -62.85 18.27 -45.57
N SER A 1107 -63.95 17.92 -44.92
CA SER A 1107 -64.44 16.54 -44.84
C SER A 1107 -65.20 16.05 -46.08
N ASP A 1108 -65.32 16.89 -47.11
CA ASP A 1108 -65.97 16.61 -48.40
C ASP A 1108 -65.04 17.13 -49.51
N THR A 1109 -63.91 16.45 -49.69
CA THR A 1109 -62.82 16.84 -50.60
C THR A 1109 -63.23 16.82 -52.07
N ASN A 1110 -64.19 15.99 -52.45
CA ASN A 1110 -64.73 15.89 -53.80
C ASN A 1110 -66.03 16.69 -54.00
N SER A 1111 -66.53 17.36 -52.95
CA SER A 1111 -67.72 18.22 -52.97
C SER A 1111 -68.99 17.50 -53.42
N ASN A 1112 -69.10 16.20 -53.15
CA ASN A 1112 -70.26 15.39 -53.52
C ASN A 1112 -71.39 15.46 -52.46
N GLY A 1113 -71.15 16.12 -51.32
CA GLY A 1113 -72.11 16.27 -50.22
C GLY A 1113 -72.32 15.02 -49.37
N LYS A 1114 -71.46 14.01 -49.50
CA LYS A 1114 -71.48 12.74 -48.77
C LYS A 1114 -70.10 12.42 -48.24
N TYR A 1115 -70.01 11.99 -46.99
CA TYR A 1115 -68.79 11.38 -46.46
C TYR A 1115 -68.55 10.03 -47.14
N ASP A 1116 -67.52 9.91 -47.97
CA ASP A 1116 -67.10 8.63 -48.56
C ASP A 1116 -65.79 8.11 -47.94
N ALA A 1117 -65.51 6.81 -48.11
CA ALA A 1117 -64.41 6.14 -47.43
C ALA A 1117 -63.01 6.68 -47.80
N ASN A 1118 -62.91 7.51 -48.84
CA ASN A 1118 -61.66 8.16 -49.24
C ASN A 1118 -61.50 9.57 -48.63
N GLU A 1119 -62.47 10.00 -47.82
CA GLU A 1119 -62.56 11.35 -47.23
C GLU A 1119 -62.54 11.25 -45.70
N GLY A 1120 -61.36 10.99 -45.13
CA GLY A 1120 -61.18 10.85 -43.68
C GLY A 1120 -59.78 10.38 -43.28
N THR A 1121 -59.53 10.33 -41.97
CA THR A 1121 -58.34 9.68 -41.40
C THR A 1121 -58.76 8.35 -40.76
N GLU A 1122 -58.07 7.27 -41.13
CA GLU A 1122 -58.30 5.94 -40.54
C GLU A 1122 -57.70 5.92 -39.13
N LEU A 1123 -58.53 5.70 -38.12
CA LEU A 1123 -58.13 5.63 -36.71
C LEU A 1123 -58.20 4.20 -36.18
N ILE A 1124 -59.23 3.46 -36.59
CA ILE A 1124 -59.44 2.07 -36.24
C ILE A 1124 -59.81 1.30 -37.51
N ARG A 1125 -59.13 0.18 -37.75
CA ARG A 1125 -59.50 -0.77 -38.80
C ARG A 1125 -59.76 -2.14 -38.19
N VAL A 1126 -60.83 -2.79 -38.64
CA VAL A 1126 -61.15 -4.19 -38.31
C VAL A 1126 -61.32 -4.94 -39.62
N ASP A 1127 -60.41 -5.86 -39.90
CA ASP A 1127 -60.35 -6.61 -41.16
C ASP A 1127 -61.07 -7.98 -41.09
N GLY A 1128 -61.43 -8.44 -39.89
CA GLY A 1128 -62.20 -9.66 -39.66
C GLY A 1128 -63.54 -9.66 -40.40
N LEU A 1129 -63.91 -10.82 -40.95
CA LEU A 1129 -65.06 -10.98 -41.85
C LEU A 1129 -66.25 -11.72 -41.21
N SER A 1130 -66.17 -12.08 -39.92
CA SER A 1130 -67.21 -12.84 -39.21
C SER A 1130 -68.21 -11.97 -38.44
#